data_AF-A0A6C0E8J6-F1
#
_entry.id   AF-A0A6C0E8J6-F1
#
_cell.length_a   1.000
_cell.length_b   1.000
_cell.length_c   1.000
_cell.angle_alpha   90.00
_cell.angle_beta   90.00
_cell.angle_gamma   90.00
#
_symmetry.space_group_name_H-M   'P 1'
#
loop_
_entity.id
_entity.type
_entity.pdbx_description
1 polymer ?
#
loop_
_entity_poly.entity_id
_entity_poly.type
_entity_poly.pdbx_seq_one_letter_code
_entity_poly.pdbx_strand_id
1 'polypeptide(L)'
;MTVYLGAHTSIANGFLNGLKYIESIGGNVSQVFLGNKLSAQLKFKTKLSDQTITEIRQYLKQNDHMLFVHAAYVLNLCSKPPTSQAIQYQLDNLKYDLELGYKIGFSGLVVHIGSKLMLDRDIAYKNMAECIIEVINRSAGDGRIILETPAGQGTQIATSLEDLVKLWQLFPNKFHNRLGICVDTCHIFSSGEPIHTPDGVLDYFKKFDQLIGLKHLYLVHLNDSKKPLNSRKDRHENLTEGYIYNNYFGGNIESLKILMQYLAKHKIPALLETPGDGSINDSDAGSYQSQFIFIQSLVPIYKKLPKPSIYLHTQYLNKNKYKSTHKHHSHLKTLNKTFNKTSNKISNKMKNQSGGMSIWSSREPNNKIIKILNELSYQYQIRKEIFRSRAFGNAALILTEFNEKIISTDQIKDLPRIGRGIIEKIDEILKTGHLKILDELKNEHVPQDNKTSEIQHIEELTSILGIGPQLAKKFIKNNIKTIKDLEKKVKDGEITLNHQQMIGLKYHTDLNKLIPREDAHKIVLNIKKMIKRNKTWANLEIIHAGSYPSGKKASKDIDVLIFDPRIKTRKDLETSNLLPEILNHLVEKKLILETLSLGKTKFLGLVPPEPNSNFVKHLDIRLIPLESKVPAYFYYTSGGKFNQMIRQVAKSRGYKLSEWDLTDSNGNVIPVKNEEEIFKILKISFIPMADRRKII
;
A
#
# COMPACT_ATOMS: atom_id res chain seq x y z
N MET A 1 -27.64 11.09 -15.92
CA MET A 1 -26.46 10.41 -16.51
C MET A 1 -25.94 9.39 -15.52
N THR A 2 -26.03 8.13 -15.91
CA THR A 2 -25.50 6.96 -15.18
C THR A 2 -23.98 6.91 -15.34
N VAL A 3 -23.29 6.43 -14.32
CA VAL A 3 -21.83 6.31 -14.27
C VAL A 3 -21.46 4.92 -13.75
N TYR A 4 -20.29 4.44 -14.16
CA TYR A 4 -19.87 3.07 -13.93
C TYR A 4 -18.46 3.04 -13.36
N LEU A 5 -18.31 2.51 -12.15
CA LEU A 5 -17.04 2.33 -11.46
C LEU A 5 -17.03 1.01 -10.70
N GLY A 6 -15.90 0.32 -10.72
CA GLY A 6 -15.79 -0.97 -10.09
C GLY A 6 -14.38 -1.45 -9.88
N ALA A 7 -14.27 -2.74 -9.56
CA ALA A 7 -13.00 -3.40 -9.32
C ALA A 7 -13.07 -4.89 -9.65
N HIS A 8 -11.91 -5.52 -9.72
CA HIS A 8 -11.82 -6.98 -9.75
C HIS A 8 -12.27 -7.57 -8.39
N THR A 9 -13.05 -8.64 -8.42
CA THR A 9 -13.58 -9.32 -7.23
C THR A 9 -13.46 -10.84 -7.33
N SER A 10 -13.28 -11.50 -6.18
CA SER A 10 -13.21 -12.96 -6.12
C SER A 10 -14.61 -13.57 -6.02
N ILE A 11 -14.83 -14.66 -6.76
CA ILE A 11 -16.05 -15.48 -6.69
C ILE A 11 -15.86 -16.76 -5.87
N ALA A 12 -14.73 -16.92 -5.18
CA ALA A 12 -14.41 -18.12 -4.41
C ALA A 12 -15.46 -18.43 -3.32
N ASN A 13 -16.08 -17.39 -2.76
CA ASN A 13 -17.14 -17.51 -1.75
C ASN A 13 -18.55 -17.40 -2.36
N GLY A 14 -18.69 -17.68 -3.67
CA GLY A 14 -19.94 -17.59 -4.41
C GLY A 14 -20.00 -16.37 -5.32
N PHE A 15 -20.56 -16.56 -6.52
CA PHE A 15 -20.57 -15.55 -7.57
C PHE A 15 -21.30 -14.26 -7.17
N LEU A 16 -22.55 -14.40 -6.72
CA LEU A 16 -23.36 -13.26 -6.27
C LEU A 16 -22.73 -12.51 -5.10
N ASN A 17 -21.98 -13.19 -4.23
CA ASN A 17 -21.31 -12.55 -3.11
C ASN A 17 -20.18 -11.62 -3.60
N GLY A 18 -19.46 -12.00 -4.66
CA GLY A 18 -18.48 -11.14 -5.30
C GLY A 18 -19.09 -9.85 -5.86
N LEU A 19 -20.28 -9.94 -6.49
CA LEU A 19 -21.02 -8.78 -7.00
C LEU A 19 -21.51 -7.87 -5.86
N LYS A 20 -22.13 -8.46 -4.84
CA LYS A 20 -22.60 -7.75 -3.63
C LYS A 20 -21.47 -7.07 -2.87
N TYR A 21 -20.27 -7.65 -2.87
CA TYR A 21 -19.10 -7.00 -2.27
C TYR A 21 -18.79 -5.67 -2.98
N ILE A 22 -18.74 -5.66 -4.32
CA ILE A 22 -18.49 -4.43 -5.08
C ILE A 22 -19.56 -3.37 -4.83
N GLU A 23 -20.84 -3.77 -4.79
CA GLU A 23 -21.93 -2.87 -4.42
C GLU A 23 -21.73 -2.30 -3.01
N SER A 24 -21.35 -3.15 -2.04
CA SER A 24 -21.15 -2.76 -0.65
C SER A 24 -20.03 -1.75 -0.43
N ILE A 25 -19.04 -1.69 -1.33
CA ILE A 25 -17.95 -0.71 -1.29
C ILE A 25 -18.22 0.52 -2.17
N GLY A 26 -19.40 0.58 -2.81
CA GLY A 26 -19.89 1.74 -3.57
C GLY A 26 -19.57 1.74 -5.06
N GLY A 27 -19.38 0.56 -5.65
CA GLY A 27 -19.24 0.37 -7.10
C GLY A 27 -20.46 -0.34 -7.71
N ASN A 28 -20.52 -0.38 -9.04
CA ASN A 28 -21.55 -1.07 -9.82
C ASN A 28 -20.96 -1.79 -11.06
N VAL A 29 -19.64 -2.02 -11.06
CA VAL A 29 -18.95 -2.80 -12.10
C VAL A 29 -18.10 -3.88 -11.43
N SER A 30 -18.25 -5.13 -11.82
CA SER A 30 -17.42 -6.21 -11.31
C SER A 30 -16.62 -6.84 -12.44
N GLN A 31 -15.37 -7.19 -12.16
CA GLN A 31 -14.63 -8.14 -13.00
C GLN A 31 -14.28 -9.38 -12.20
N VAL A 32 -14.41 -10.55 -12.82
CA VAL A 32 -14.16 -11.84 -12.17
C VAL A 32 -13.36 -12.77 -13.10
N PHE A 33 -12.73 -13.78 -12.51
CA PHE A 33 -12.24 -14.94 -13.26
C PHE A 33 -13.25 -16.08 -13.19
N LEU A 34 -13.57 -16.71 -14.32
CA LEU A 34 -14.38 -17.94 -14.37
C LEU A 34 -13.54 -19.22 -14.16
N GLY A 35 -12.53 -19.14 -13.30
CA GLY A 35 -11.64 -20.25 -12.97
C GLY A 35 -10.31 -19.78 -12.41
N ASN A 36 -9.28 -20.62 -12.51
CA ASN A 36 -7.94 -20.27 -12.06
C ASN A 36 -7.25 -19.31 -13.06
N LYS A 37 -6.94 -18.09 -12.62
CA LYS A 37 -6.25 -17.07 -13.43
C LYS A 37 -4.86 -17.48 -13.95
N LEU A 38 -4.21 -18.46 -13.31
CA LEU A 38 -2.89 -18.97 -13.68
C LEU A 38 -2.94 -20.32 -14.40
N SER A 39 -4.12 -20.78 -14.84
CA SER A 39 -4.25 -22.05 -15.56
C SER A 39 -5.29 -21.99 -16.67
N ALA A 40 -4.93 -22.55 -17.82
CA ALA A 40 -5.85 -22.71 -18.94
C ALA A 40 -6.62 -24.05 -18.92
N GLN A 41 -6.41 -24.93 -17.92
CA GLN A 41 -7.07 -26.23 -17.91
C GLN A 41 -8.56 -26.10 -17.58
N LEU A 42 -9.42 -26.67 -18.43
CA LEU A 42 -10.89 -26.58 -18.30
C LEU A 42 -11.42 -27.16 -16.97
N LYS A 43 -10.73 -28.12 -16.36
CA LYS A 43 -11.14 -28.71 -15.09
C LYS A 43 -11.19 -27.69 -13.93
N PHE A 44 -10.48 -26.59 -14.06
CA PHE A 44 -10.46 -25.50 -13.07
C PHE A 44 -11.48 -24.39 -13.36
N LYS A 45 -12.32 -24.55 -14.39
CA LYS A 45 -13.37 -23.58 -14.71
C LYS A 45 -14.53 -23.67 -13.74
N THR A 46 -15.11 -22.51 -13.44
CA THR A 46 -16.30 -22.39 -12.60
C THR A 46 -17.51 -22.99 -13.29
N LYS A 47 -18.21 -23.91 -12.64
CA LYS A 47 -19.50 -24.44 -13.10
C LYS A 47 -20.64 -23.78 -12.33
N LEU A 48 -21.69 -23.36 -13.02
CA LEU A 48 -22.87 -22.73 -12.44
C LEU A 48 -24.12 -23.52 -12.85
N SER A 49 -25.09 -23.64 -11.94
CA SER A 49 -26.42 -24.17 -12.26
C SER A 49 -27.28 -23.12 -12.97
N ASP A 50 -28.31 -23.56 -13.71
CA ASP A 50 -29.23 -22.65 -14.41
C ASP A 50 -29.96 -21.70 -13.45
N GLN A 51 -30.26 -22.17 -12.23
CA GLN A 51 -30.80 -21.31 -11.18
C GLN A 51 -29.84 -20.18 -10.83
N THR A 52 -28.56 -20.49 -10.55
CA THR A 52 -27.57 -19.46 -10.21
C THR A 52 -27.32 -18.50 -11.39
N ILE A 53 -27.32 -19.00 -12.63
CA ILE A 53 -27.25 -18.14 -13.82
C ILE A 53 -28.41 -17.15 -13.85
N THR A 54 -29.63 -17.62 -13.58
CA THR A 54 -30.83 -16.79 -13.54
C THR A 54 -30.75 -15.72 -12.44
N GLU A 55 -30.33 -16.12 -11.24
CA GLU A 55 -30.14 -15.19 -10.10
C GLU A 55 -29.08 -14.12 -10.40
N ILE A 56 -27.97 -14.48 -11.05
CA ILE A 56 -26.94 -13.52 -11.48
C ILE A 56 -27.52 -12.52 -12.47
N ARG A 57 -28.18 -12.99 -13.54
CA ARG A 57 -28.78 -12.10 -14.55
C ARG A 57 -29.80 -11.14 -13.93
N GLN A 58 -30.63 -11.65 -13.03
CA GLN A 58 -31.61 -10.85 -12.31
C GLN A 58 -30.93 -9.79 -11.46
N TYR A 59 -29.89 -10.16 -10.71
CA TYR A 59 -29.13 -9.23 -9.87
C TYR A 59 -28.45 -8.13 -10.71
N LEU A 60 -27.82 -8.48 -11.84
CA LEU A 60 -27.20 -7.49 -12.74
C LEU A 60 -28.22 -6.49 -13.26
N LYS A 61 -29.40 -6.96 -13.69
CA LYS A 61 -30.47 -6.11 -14.20
C LYS A 61 -31.09 -5.21 -13.12
N GLN A 62 -31.35 -5.76 -11.94
CA GLN A 62 -32.01 -5.04 -10.84
C GLN A 62 -31.16 -3.89 -10.29
N ASN A 63 -29.84 -4.04 -10.33
CA ASN A 63 -28.91 -3.08 -9.71
C ASN A 63 -28.16 -2.21 -10.74
N ASP A 64 -28.50 -2.30 -12.04
CA ASP A 64 -27.75 -1.65 -13.13
C ASP A 64 -26.23 -1.91 -13.00
N HIS A 65 -25.90 -3.18 -12.75
CA HIS A 65 -24.55 -3.63 -12.41
C HIS A 65 -23.92 -4.29 -13.63
N MET A 66 -22.77 -3.78 -14.07
CA MET A 66 -22.03 -4.34 -15.19
C MET A 66 -21.08 -5.44 -14.71
N LEU A 67 -21.00 -6.53 -15.46
CA LEU A 67 -20.11 -7.65 -15.16
C LEU A 67 -19.14 -7.85 -16.32
N PHE A 68 -17.85 -7.91 -16.04
CA PHE A 68 -16.82 -8.32 -16.98
C PHE A 68 -16.19 -9.63 -16.50
N VAL A 69 -15.74 -10.45 -17.44
CA VAL A 69 -14.93 -11.63 -17.14
C VAL A 69 -13.53 -11.36 -17.67
N HIS A 70 -12.50 -11.67 -16.89
CA HIS A 70 -11.13 -11.65 -17.37
C HIS A 70 -10.69 -13.06 -17.73
N ALA A 71 -10.09 -13.25 -18.89
CA ALA A 71 -9.51 -14.53 -19.30
C ALA A 71 -8.26 -14.85 -18.47
N ALA A 72 -7.85 -16.13 -18.40
CA ALA A 72 -6.65 -16.49 -17.65
C ALA A 72 -5.39 -15.79 -18.19
N TYR A 73 -4.49 -15.34 -17.31
CA TYR A 73 -3.27 -14.61 -17.69
C TYR A 73 -2.27 -15.43 -18.52
N VAL A 74 -2.41 -16.76 -18.49
CA VAL A 74 -1.50 -17.69 -19.17
C VAL A 74 -1.79 -17.87 -20.66
N LEU A 75 -2.88 -17.29 -21.18
CA LEU A 75 -3.21 -17.40 -22.60
C LEU A 75 -2.25 -16.55 -23.45
N ASN A 76 -1.71 -17.13 -24.51
CA ASN A 76 -0.94 -16.45 -25.53
C ASN A 76 -1.42 -16.88 -26.94
N LEU A 77 -2.47 -16.20 -27.42
CA LEU A 77 -3.10 -16.46 -28.71
C LEU A 77 -2.23 -16.07 -29.91
N CYS A 78 -1.10 -15.39 -29.70
CA CYS A 78 -0.13 -15.08 -30.75
C CYS A 78 0.78 -16.27 -31.09
N SER A 79 0.86 -17.27 -30.20
CA SER A 79 1.93 -18.27 -30.22
C SER A 79 1.83 -19.30 -31.35
N LYS A 80 0.61 -19.60 -31.82
CA LYS A 80 0.32 -20.57 -32.88
C LYS A 80 -0.98 -20.20 -33.60
N PRO A 81 -1.17 -20.61 -34.88
CA PRO A 81 -2.45 -20.44 -35.58
C PRO A 81 -3.52 -21.38 -34.99
N PRO A 82 -4.82 -21.09 -35.20
CA PRO A 82 -5.92 -21.88 -34.65
C PRO A 82 -6.00 -23.31 -35.20
N THR A 83 -5.32 -23.61 -36.30
CA THR A 83 -5.21 -24.97 -36.86
C THR A 83 -4.24 -25.87 -36.06
N SER A 84 -3.43 -25.28 -35.16
CA SER A 84 -2.47 -26.05 -34.38
C SER A 84 -3.14 -26.77 -33.20
N GLN A 85 -2.82 -28.06 -33.02
CA GLN A 85 -3.29 -28.81 -31.86
C GLN A 85 -2.76 -28.23 -30.53
N ALA A 86 -1.58 -27.63 -30.55
CA ALA A 86 -0.91 -27.11 -29.36
C ALA A 86 -1.60 -25.88 -28.74
N ILE A 87 -2.50 -25.20 -29.47
CA ILE A 87 -3.23 -24.03 -28.96
C ILE A 87 -4.68 -24.33 -28.59
N GLN A 88 -5.21 -25.52 -28.92
CA GLN A 88 -6.63 -25.83 -28.75
C GLN A 88 -7.11 -25.66 -27.31
N TYR A 89 -6.31 -26.07 -26.32
CA TYR A 89 -6.69 -25.93 -24.92
C TYR A 89 -6.89 -24.46 -24.49
N GLN A 90 -6.21 -23.51 -25.14
CA GLN A 90 -6.38 -22.07 -24.90
C GLN A 90 -7.65 -21.55 -25.56
N LEU A 91 -7.93 -22.00 -26.79
CA LEU A 91 -9.16 -21.65 -27.52
C LEU A 91 -10.39 -22.20 -26.78
N ASP A 92 -10.34 -23.44 -26.30
CA ASP A 92 -11.40 -24.05 -25.52
C ASP A 92 -11.63 -23.32 -24.20
N ASN A 93 -10.55 -22.90 -23.53
CA ASN A 93 -10.60 -22.11 -22.31
C ASN A 93 -11.32 -20.78 -22.53
N LEU A 94 -10.96 -20.08 -23.61
CA LEU A 94 -11.54 -18.78 -23.95
C LEU A 94 -12.99 -18.91 -24.42
N LYS A 95 -13.29 -19.92 -25.23
CA LYS A 95 -14.65 -20.27 -25.66
C LYS A 95 -15.55 -20.52 -24.45
N TYR A 96 -15.07 -21.28 -23.46
CA TYR A 96 -15.83 -21.54 -22.24
C TYR A 96 -16.19 -20.24 -21.52
N ASP A 97 -15.23 -19.34 -21.34
CA ASP A 97 -15.46 -18.05 -20.67
C ASP A 97 -16.44 -17.17 -21.46
N LEU A 98 -16.34 -17.18 -22.79
CA LEU A 98 -17.21 -16.42 -23.68
C LEU A 98 -18.67 -16.91 -23.60
N GLU A 99 -18.87 -18.22 -23.66
CA GLU A 99 -20.20 -18.84 -23.61
C GLU A 99 -20.84 -18.73 -22.23
N LEU A 100 -20.11 -19.06 -21.16
CA LEU A 100 -20.64 -18.95 -19.80
C LEU A 100 -20.87 -17.49 -19.43
N GLY A 101 -19.94 -16.59 -19.79
CA GLY A 101 -20.08 -15.16 -19.63
C GLY A 101 -21.34 -14.60 -20.29
N TYR A 102 -21.61 -14.99 -21.53
CA TYR A 102 -22.84 -14.61 -22.24
C TYR A 102 -24.09 -15.12 -21.52
N LYS A 103 -24.09 -16.40 -21.08
CA LYS A 103 -25.19 -16.98 -20.32
C LYS A 103 -25.49 -16.20 -19.04
N ILE A 104 -24.46 -15.83 -18.26
CA ILE A 104 -24.65 -15.06 -17.01
C ILE A 104 -24.95 -13.57 -17.23
N GLY A 105 -24.89 -13.08 -18.47
CA GLY A 105 -25.24 -11.70 -18.81
C GLY A 105 -24.11 -10.69 -18.59
N PHE A 106 -22.85 -11.10 -18.79
CA PHE A 106 -21.72 -10.18 -18.75
C PHE A 106 -21.79 -9.10 -19.86
N SER A 107 -20.93 -8.09 -19.75
CA SER A 107 -20.71 -7.02 -20.72
C SER A 107 -19.57 -7.35 -21.71
N GLY A 108 -18.69 -8.28 -21.34
CA GLY A 108 -17.66 -8.84 -22.22
C GLY A 108 -16.56 -9.62 -21.48
N LEU A 109 -15.71 -10.25 -22.29
CA LEU A 109 -14.56 -11.05 -21.89
C LEU A 109 -13.26 -10.29 -22.20
N VAL A 110 -12.56 -9.83 -21.18
CA VAL A 110 -11.27 -9.15 -21.30
C VAL A 110 -10.16 -10.17 -21.55
N VAL A 111 -9.32 -9.91 -22.54
CA VAL A 111 -8.21 -10.77 -22.95
C VAL A 111 -6.98 -9.92 -23.21
N HIS A 112 -5.86 -10.26 -22.56
CA HIS A 112 -4.58 -9.64 -22.88
C HIS A 112 -4.14 -9.97 -24.30
N ILE A 113 -3.61 -8.96 -25.00
CA ILE A 113 -2.89 -9.19 -26.24
C ILE A 113 -1.58 -9.92 -25.95
N GLY A 114 -1.31 -10.98 -26.72
CA GLY A 114 -0.23 -11.92 -26.46
C GLY A 114 1.17 -11.42 -26.85
N SER A 115 2.12 -12.36 -26.82
CA SER A 115 3.53 -12.10 -27.15
C SER A 115 3.97 -12.91 -28.35
N LYS A 116 4.75 -12.30 -29.26
CA LYS A 116 5.27 -12.99 -30.45
C LYS A 116 6.28 -14.09 -30.12
N LEU A 117 6.91 -14.04 -28.94
CA LEU A 117 8.03 -14.92 -28.60
C LEU A 117 9.12 -14.81 -29.67
N MET A 118 9.45 -15.94 -30.32
CA MET A 118 10.43 -16.03 -31.41
C MET A 118 9.81 -15.84 -32.80
N LEU A 119 8.49 -15.67 -32.92
CA LEU A 119 7.83 -15.48 -34.20
C LEU A 119 8.12 -14.08 -34.78
N ASP A 120 7.97 -13.98 -36.10
CA ASP A 120 7.85 -12.71 -36.78
C ASP A 120 6.57 -11.99 -36.35
N ARG A 121 6.64 -10.65 -36.38
CA ARG A 121 5.56 -9.80 -35.90
C ARG A 121 4.27 -10.08 -36.66
N ASP A 122 4.31 -10.12 -37.98
CA ASP A 122 3.11 -10.28 -38.81
C ASP A 122 2.43 -11.63 -38.59
N ILE A 123 3.22 -12.69 -38.38
CA ILE A 123 2.71 -14.03 -38.03
C ILE A 123 2.00 -13.99 -36.67
N ALA A 124 2.59 -13.34 -35.67
CA ALA A 124 2.00 -13.24 -34.33
C ALA A 124 0.67 -12.44 -34.34
N TYR A 125 0.61 -11.36 -35.12
CA TYR A 125 -0.62 -10.56 -35.31
C TYR A 125 -1.71 -11.39 -36.00
N LYS A 126 -1.35 -12.09 -37.08
CA LYS A 126 -2.28 -12.98 -37.79
C LYS A 126 -2.81 -14.09 -36.88
N ASN A 127 -1.94 -14.76 -36.12
CA ASN A 127 -2.33 -15.79 -35.15
C ASN A 127 -3.33 -15.25 -34.12
N MET A 128 -3.06 -14.06 -33.56
CA MET A 128 -3.95 -13.42 -32.58
C MET A 128 -5.35 -13.20 -33.18
N ALA A 129 -5.42 -12.59 -34.37
CA ALA A 129 -6.68 -12.28 -35.03
C ALA A 129 -7.46 -13.56 -35.39
N GLU A 130 -6.80 -14.53 -36.01
CA GLU A 130 -7.41 -15.79 -36.41
C GLU A 130 -7.88 -16.62 -35.21
N CYS A 131 -7.14 -16.67 -34.11
CA CYS A 131 -7.56 -17.38 -32.90
C CYS A 131 -8.79 -16.76 -32.25
N ILE A 132 -8.85 -15.42 -32.18
CA ILE A 132 -10.01 -14.70 -31.64
C ILE A 132 -11.25 -14.94 -32.53
N ILE A 133 -11.08 -14.86 -33.86
CA ILE A 133 -12.15 -15.14 -34.84
C ILE A 133 -12.64 -16.58 -34.68
N GLU A 134 -11.72 -17.53 -34.56
CA GLU A 134 -12.04 -18.95 -34.39
C GLU A 134 -12.85 -19.19 -33.11
N VAL A 135 -12.46 -18.57 -31.99
CA VAL A 135 -13.21 -18.68 -30.73
C VAL A 135 -14.62 -18.10 -30.89
N ILE A 136 -14.76 -16.94 -31.55
CA ILE A 136 -16.08 -16.34 -31.81
C ILE A 136 -16.95 -17.29 -32.65
N ASN A 137 -16.41 -17.81 -33.77
CA ASN A 137 -17.13 -18.71 -34.67
C ASN A 137 -17.56 -20.01 -33.97
N ARG A 138 -16.71 -20.55 -33.08
CA ARG A 138 -17.00 -21.78 -32.33
C ARG A 138 -17.95 -21.56 -31.16
N SER A 139 -18.10 -20.33 -30.68
CA SER A 139 -18.89 -20.01 -29.49
C SER A 139 -20.39 -19.85 -29.77
N ALA A 140 -21.22 -20.37 -28.89
CA ALA A 140 -22.64 -20.05 -28.86
C ALA A 140 -22.91 -18.68 -28.23
N GLY A 141 -23.95 -17.99 -28.74
CA GLY A 141 -24.39 -16.69 -28.22
C GLY A 141 -23.56 -15.51 -28.74
N ASP A 142 -23.87 -14.31 -28.24
CA ASP A 142 -23.36 -13.03 -28.74
C ASP A 142 -22.33 -12.35 -27.83
N GLY A 143 -21.63 -13.14 -27.00
CA GLY A 143 -20.63 -12.62 -26.08
C GLY A 143 -19.49 -11.87 -26.77
N ARG A 144 -19.05 -10.75 -26.19
CA ARG A 144 -18.00 -9.89 -26.76
C ARG A 144 -16.63 -10.23 -26.18
N ILE A 145 -15.60 -10.29 -27.03
CA ILE A 145 -14.21 -10.32 -26.59
C ILE A 145 -13.65 -8.89 -26.60
N ILE A 146 -12.98 -8.50 -25.53
CA ILE A 146 -12.43 -7.17 -25.30
C ILE A 146 -10.91 -7.29 -25.22
N LEU A 147 -10.21 -6.71 -26.19
CA LEU A 147 -8.76 -6.74 -26.28
C LEU A 147 -8.16 -5.69 -25.36
N GLU A 148 -7.34 -6.10 -24.41
CA GLU A 148 -6.69 -5.19 -23.49
C GLU A 148 -5.35 -4.69 -24.04
N THR A 149 -5.16 -3.37 -23.98
CA THR A 149 -3.90 -2.72 -24.35
C THR A 149 -2.73 -3.30 -23.56
N PRO A 150 -1.59 -3.65 -24.17
CA PRO A 150 -0.49 -4.31 -23.47
C PRO A 150 0.57 -3.33 -22.96
N ALA A 151 1.20 -3.65 -21.81
CA ALA A 151 2.29 -2.86 -21.24
C ALA A 151 3.60 -2.91 -22.04
N GLY A 152 3.70 -3.82 -23.02
CA GLY A 152 4.91 -4.05 -23.81
C GLY A 152 5.98 -4.90 -23.11
N GLN A 153 5.62 -5.66 -22.09
CA GLN A 153 6.54 -6.53 -21.39
C GLN A 153 7.05 -7.65 -22.32
N GLY A 154 8.37 -7.88 -22.31
CA GLY A 154 9.00 -8.90 -23.14
C GLY A 154 8.75 -8.64 -24.63
N THR A 155 8.06 -9.58 -25.29
CA THR A 155 7.77 -9.54 -26.73
C THR A 155 6.28 -9.36 -27.04
N GLN A 156 5.53 -8.73 -26.12
CA GLN A 156 4.15 -8.33 -26.38
C GLN A 156 4.04 -7.51 -27.67
N ILE A 157 3.01 -7.81 -28.46
CA ILE A 157 2.67 -7.09 -29.70
C ILE A 157 1.67 -5.96 -29.41
N ALA A 158 1.32 -5.14 -30.40
CA ALA A 158 0.28 -4.11 -30.29
C ALA A 158 0.51 -3.06 -29.17
N THR A 159 1.76 -2.65 -28.92
CA THR A 159 2.12 -1.86 -27.73
C THR A 159 1.86 -0.36 -27.84
N SER A 160 1.86 0.20 -29.05
CA SER A 160 1.39 1.58 -29.30
C SER A 160 -0.02 1.56 -29.87
N LEU A 161 -0.70 2.70 -29.87
CA LEU A 161 -2.03 2.83 -30.47
C LEU A 161 -2.02 2.49 -31.97
N GLU A 162 -0.99 2.89 -32.71
CA GLU A 162 -0.85 2.60 -34.14
C GLU A 162 -0.64 1.10 -34.40
N ASP A 163 0.13 0.44 -33.54
CA ASP A 163 0.32 -1.00 -33.60
C ASP A 163 -0.98 -1.74 -33.21
N LEU A 164 -1.77 -1.23 -32.26
CA LEU A 164 -3.11 -1.74 -31.97
C LEU A 164 -4.07 -1.58 -33.15
N VAL A 165 -4.01 -0.47 -33.88
CA VAL A 165 -4.81 -0.26 -35.11
C VAL A 165 -4.47 -1.30 -36.17
N LYS A 166 -3.19 -1.65 -36.35
CA LYS A 166 -2.78 -2.73 -37.28
C LYS A 166 -3.42 -4.06 -36.89
N LEU A 167 -3.44 -4.40 -35.61
CA LEU A 167 -4.13 -5.61 -35.14
C LEU A 167 -5.64 -5.51 -35.37
N TRP A 168 -6.23 -4.36 -35.05
CA TRP A 168 -7.66 -4.12 -35.21
C TRP A 168 -8.12 -4.31 -36.67
N GLN A 169 -7.33 -3.83 -37.64
CA GLN A 169 -7.60 -3.95 -39.08
C GLN A 169 -7.56 -5.39 -39.61
N LEU A 170 -6.96 -6.33 -38.87
CA LEU A 170 -6.98 -7.75 -39.25
C LEU A 170 -8.33 -8.41 -38.94
N PHE A 171 -9.19 -7.79 -38.13
CA PHE A 171 -10.54 -8.28 -37.90
C PHE A 171 -11.48 -7.78 -39.00
N PRO A 172 -12.16 -8.66 -39.74
CA PRO A 172 -13.19 -8.23 -40.67
C PRO A 172 -14.33 -7.49 -39.95
N ASN A 173 -14.88 -6.44 -40.58
CA ASN A 173 -15.93 -5.58 -40.01
C ASN A 173 -17.12 -6.35 -39.38
N LYS A 174 -17.48 -7.52 -39.92
CA LYS A 174 -18.57 -8.37 -39.39
C LYS A 174 -18.34 -8.85 -37.96
N PHE A 175 -17.09 -8.84 -37.47
CA PHE A 175 -16.75 -9.24 -36.10
C PHE A 175 -16.69 -8.05 -35.12
N HIS A 176 -16.70 -6.80 -35.60
CA HIS A 176 -16.53 -5.62 -34.74
C HIS A 176 -17.68 -5.43 -33.72
N ASN A 177 -18.85 -6.02 -33.96
CA ASN A 177 -19.96 -6.04 -32.98
C ASN A 177 -19.68 -7.00 -31.80
N ARG A 178 -18.87 -8.04 -32.03
CA ARG A 178 -18.41 -9.06 -31.07
C ARG A 178 -17.02 -8.75 -30.50
N LEU A 179 -16.44 -7.60 -30.86
CA LEU A 179 -15.14 -7.13 -30.40
C LEU A 179 -15.24 -5.78 -29.69
N GLY A 180 -14.28 -5.53 -28.80
CA GLY A 180 -14.07 -4.25 -28.13
C GLY A 180 -12.64 -4.11 -27.66
N ILE A 181 -12.33 -2.96 -27.08
CA ILE A 181 -11.01 -2.67 -26.50
C ILE A 181 -11.18 -2.27 -25.03
N CYS A 182 -10.28 -2.80 -24.20
CA CYS A 182 -10.04 -2.34 -22.85
C CYS A 182 -8.75 -1.51 -22.86
N VAL A 183 -8.82 -0.26 -22.44
CA VAL A 183 -7.62 0.56 -22.23
C VAL A 183 -7.21 0.41 -20.77
N ASP A 184 -6.04 -0.18 -20.52
CA ASP A 184 -5.44 -0.19 -19.20
C ASP A 184 -4.46 0.98 -19.06
N THR A 185 -4.72 1.85 -18.08
CA THR A 185 -3.92 3.07 -17.89
C THR A 185 -2.49 2.78 -17.45
N CYS A 186 -2.25 1.73 -16.64
CA CYS A 186 -0.90 1.31 -16.30
C CYS A 186 -0.18 0.79 -17.54
N HIS A 187 -0.87 0.04 -18.40
CA HIS A 187 -0.27 -0.56 -19.59
C HIS A 187 0.14 0.48 -20.62
N ILE A 188 -0.78 1.37 -21.04
CA ILE A 188 -0.46 2.37 -22.05
C ILE A 188 0.62 3.36 -21.56
N PHE A 189 0.62 3.68 -20.26
CA PHE A 189 1.70 4.46 -19.67
C PHE A 189 3.03 3.71 -19.66
N SER A 190 3.02 2.43 -19.30
CA SER A 190 4.21 1.58 -19.34
C SER A 190 4.71 1.32 -20.76
N SER A 191 3.86 1.42 -21.79
CA SER A 191 4.25 1.28 -23.20
C SER A 191 4.66 2.59 -23.87
N GLY A 192 4.44 3.74 -23.22
CA GLY A 192 5.00 5.03 -23.60
C GLY A 192 4.00 6.19 -23.76
N GLU A 193 2.71 5.97 -23.55
CA GLU A 193 1.69 7.02 -23.66
C GLU A 193 1.74 7.97 -22.45
N PRO A 194 1.92 9.29 -22.64
CA PRO A 194 2.16 10.25 -21.55
C PRO A 194 0.88 10.69 -20.83
N ILE A 195 -0.01 9.74 -20.49
CA ILE A 195 -1.28 9.98 -19.81
C ILE A 195 -1.15 10.44 -18.35
N HIS A 196 0.07 10.57 -17.85
CA HIS A 196 0.37 11.23 -16.58
C HIS A 196 0.13 12.74 -16.63
N THR A 197 -0.06 13.31 -17.83
CA THR A 197 -0.40 14.73 -18.06
C THR A 197 -1.85 14.89 -18.54
N PRO A 198 -2.52 16.00 -18.20
CA PRO A 198 -3.86 16.33 -18.71
C PRO A 198 -3.97 16.26 -20.23
N ASP A 199 -3.03 16.89 -20.94
CA ASP A 199 -3.02 16.93 -22.40
C ASP A 199 -2.79 15.53 -22.98
N GLY A 200 -1.88 14.75 -22.39
CA GLY A 200 -1.63 13.37 -22.81
C GLY A 200 -2.87 12.47 -22.71
N VAL A 201 -3.72 12.64 -21.69
CA VAL A 201 -5.01 11.93 -21.60
C VAL A 201 -5.92 12.33 -22.76
N LEU A 202 -6.12 13.63 -22.98
CA LEU A 202 -7.00 14.14 -24.03
C LEU A 202 -6.54 13.71 -25.43
N ASP A 203 -5.24 13.83 -25.69
CA ASP A 203 -4.63 13.44 -26.96
C ASP A 203 -4.76 11.95 -27.23
N TYR A 204 -4.52 11.10 -26.23
CA TYR A 204 -4.65 9.65 -26.40
C TYR A 204 -6.07 9.26 -26.79
N PHE A 205 -7.09 9.70 -26.04
CA PHE A 205 -8.48 9.33 -26.33
C PHE A 205 -9.04 9.99 -27.59
N LYS A 206 -8.56 11.19 -27.95
CA LYS A 206 -8.87 11.82 -29.24
C LYS A 206 -8.31 11.00 -30.40
N LYS A 207 -7.05 10.60 -30.34
CA LYS A 207 -6.43 9.72 -31.35
C LYS A 207 -7.13 8.37 -31.41
N PHE A 208 -7.49 7.80 -30.27
CA PHE A 208 -8.24 6.55 -30.20
C PHE A 208 -9.58 6.65 -30.94
N ASP A 209 -10.35 7.71 -30.70
CA ASP A 209 -11.64 7.92 -31.37
C ASP A 209 -11.47 8.12 -32.89
N GLN A 210 -10.40 8.81 -33.31
CA GLN A 210 -10.10 9.00 -34.73
C GLN A 210 -9.71 7.70 -35.45
N LEU A 211 -8.90 6.85 -34.80
CA LEU A 211 -8.29 5.69 -35.45
C LEU A 211 -9.12 4.40 -35.34
N ILE A 212 -9.78 4.20 -34.19
CA ILE A 212 -10.55 2.99 -33.91
C ILE A 212 -12.04 3.34 -33.73
N GLY A 213 -12.32 4.46 -33.06
CA GLY A 213 -13.68 4.90 -32.74
C GLY A 213 -14.06 4.56 -31.31
N LEU A 214 -14.55 5.55 -30.58
CA LEU A 214 -14.89 5.45 -29.16
C LEU A 214 -16.00 4.43 -28.89
N LYS A 215 -16.85 4.12 -29.89
CA LYS A 215 -17.86 3.04 -29.83
C LYS A 215 -17.27 1.65 -29.58
N HIS A 216 -15.97 1.47 -29.80
CA HIS A 216 -15.26 0.22 -29.54
C HIS A 216 -14.47 0.24 -28.22
N LEU A 217 -14.47 1.34 -27.46
CA LEU A 217 -13.91 1.40 -26.11
C LEU A 217 -14.96 0.95 -25.09
N TYR A 218 -14.82 -0.29 -24.61
CA TYR A 218 -15.83 -0.92 -23.75
C TYR A 218 -15.50 -0.86 -22.26
N LEU A 219 -14.22 -0.70 -21.91
CA LEU A 219 -13.75 -0.72 -20.53
C LEU A 219 -12.45 0.07 -20.42
N VAL A 220 -12.26 0.70 -19.27
CA VAL A 220 -10.94 1.20 -18.84
C VAL A 220 -10.55 0.48 -17.56
N HIS A 221 -9.44 -0.26 -17.60
CA HIS A 221 -8.76 -0.66 -16.37
C HIS A 221 -8.01 0.56 -15.83
N LEU A 222 -8.52 1.09 -14.72
CA LEU A 222 -8.08 2.35 -14.13
C LEU A 222 -7.06 2.06 -13.03
N ASN A 223 -5.80 2.01 -13.41
CA ASN A 223 -4.68 1.70 -12.53
C ASN A 223 -3.66 2.86 -12.51
N ASP A 224 -2.97 3.05 -11.38
CA ASP A 224 -1.71 3.81 -11.38
C ASP A 224 -0.55 2.85 -11.73
N SER A 225 0.61 3.38 -12.11
CA SER A 225 1.79 2.58 -12.42
C SER A 225 2.82 2.66 -11.31
N LYS A 226 3.28 1.52 -10.80
CA LYS A 226 4.39 1.45 -9.85
C LYS A 226 5.75 1.79 -10.50
N LYS A 227 5.78 1.93 -11.83
CA LYS A 227 7.00 2.11 -12.62
C LYS A 227 6.91 3.38 -13.48
N PRO A 228 8.05 4.00 -13.82
CA PRO A 228 8.06 5.18 -14.68
C PRO A 228 7.47 4.93 -16.09
N LEU A 229 7.18 6.02 -16.79
CA LEU A 229 6.74 6.04 -18.19
C LEU A 229 7.67 5.18 -19.06
N ASN A 230 7.09 4.45 -20.02
CA ASN A 230 7.83 3.62 -20.98
C ASN A 230 8.72 2.53 -20.31
N SER A 231 8.39 2.10 -19.08
CA SER A 231 9.18 1.09 -18.38
C SER A 231 8.99 -0.33 -18.91
N ARG A 232 7.97 -0.57 -19.75
CA ARG A 232 7.56 -1.86 -20.29
C ARG A 232 7.33 -2.93 -19.21
N LYS A 233 6.80 -2.48 -18.07
CA LYS A 233 6.51 -3.32 -16.89
C LYS A 233 5.04 -3.18 -16.52
N ASP A 234 4.32 -4.28 -16.59
CA ASP A 234 3.00 -4.42 -15.98
C ASP A 234 3.18 -4.54 -14.46
N ARG A 235 2.98 -3.42 -13.76
CA ARG A 235 3.05 -3.31 -12.30
C ARG A 235 2.07 -2.25 -11.81
N HIS A 236 0.83 -2.68 -11.57
CA HIS A 236 -0.22 -1.81 -11.05
C HIS A 236 0.11 -1.28 -9.66
N GLU A 237 -0.43 -0.10 -9.36
CA GLU A 237 -0.37 0.57 -8.07
C GLU A 237 -1.71 1.26 -7.79
N ASN A 238 -2.01 1.47 -6.50
CA ASN A 238 -3.17 2.26 -6.10
C ASN A 238 -3.11 3.69 -6.67
N LEU A 239 -4.28 4.25 -6.99
CA LEU A 239 -4.39 5.62 -7.50
C LEU A 239 -3.65 6.60 -6.60
N THR A 240 -2.85 7.48 -7.21
CA THR A 240 -2.03 8.51 -6.55
C THR A 240 -0.82 8.01 -5.77
N GLU A 241 -0.55 6.71 -5.81
CA GLU A 241 0.65 6.11 -5.19
C GLU A 241 1.72 5.76 -6.25
N GLY A 242 1.40 5.88 -7.54
CA GLY A 242 2.28 5.56 -8.67
C GLY A 242 2.70 6.76 -9.52
N TYR A 243 3.25 6.51 -10.69
CA TYR A 243 3.87 7.51 -11.57
C TYR A 243 2.87 8.27 -12.46
N ILE A 244 1.60 7.86 -12.53
CA ILE A 244 0.61 8.46 -13.44
C ILE A 244 -0.08 9.65 -12.78
N TYR A 245 -0.51 9.49 -11.51
CA TYR A 245 -1.36 10.49 -10.84
C TYR A 245 -0.70 11.14 -9.61
N ASN A 246 0.48 10.67 -9.20
CA ASN A 246 1.21 11.26 -8.07
C ASN A 246 2.18 12.35 -8.52
N ASN A 247 1.94 13.58 -8.11
CA ASN A 247 2.81 14.74 -8.36
C ASN A 247 4.26 14.51 -7.89
N TYR A 248 4.49 13.66 -6.88
CA TYR A 248 5.84 13.33 -6.42
C TYR A 248 6.65 12.53 -7.44
N PHE A 249 5.99 11.70 -8.25
CA PHE A 249 6.62 10.86 -9.26
C PHE A 249 6.53 11.46 -10.68
N GLY A 250 6.11 12.72 -10.78
CA GLY A 250 5.91 13.42 -12.05
C GLY A 250 4.52 13.26 -12.65
N GLY A 251 3.63 12.51 -11.99
CA GLY A 251 2.23 12.39 -12.38
C GLY A 251 1.39 13.63 -12.06
N ASN A 252 0.15 13.66 -12.52
CA ASN A 252 -0.75 14.79 -12.26
C ASN A 252 -2.15 14.29 -11.92
N ILE A 253 -2.67 14.72 -10.77
CA ILE A 253 -4.02 14.36 -10.33
C ILE A 253 -5.13 14.89 -11.27
N GLU A 254 -4.88 16.00 -11.97
CA GLU A 254 -5.83 16.54 -12.94
C GLU A 254 -6.00 15.59 -14.14
N SER A 255 -4.97 14.80 -14.48
CA SER A 255 -5.06 13.74 -15.50
C SER A 255 -6.11 12.69 -15.13
N LEU A 256 -6.12 12.23 -13.86
CA LEU A 256 -7.14 11.31 -13.35
C LEU A 256 -8.53 11.95 -13.40
N LYS A 257 -8.64 13.22 -13.02
CA LYS A 257 -9.91 13.95 -13.01
C LYS A 257 -10.49 14.08 -14.42
N ILE A 258 -9.68 14.49 -15.39
CA ILE A 258 -10.07 14.63 -16.81
C ILE A 258 -10.45 13.26 -17.38
N LEU A 259 -9.66 12.23 -17.12
CA LEU A 259 -9.99 10.87 -17.55
C LEU A 259 -11.36 10.45 -17.01
N MET A 260 -11.59 10.56 -15.71
CA MET A 260 -12.86 10.15 -15.11
C MET A 260 -14.05 10.99 -15.58
N GLN A 261 -13.86 12.29 -15.85
CA GLN A 261 -14.90 13.11 -16.48
C GLN A 261 -15.20 12.66 -17.91
N TYR A 262 -14.16 12.31 -18.68
CA TYR A 262 -14.29 11.79 -20.03
C TYR A 262 -15.07 10.47 -20.04
N LEU A 263 -14.70 9.53 -19.17
CA LEU A 263 -15.40 8.24 -19.04
C LEU A 263 -16.87 8.41 -18.62
N ALA A 264 -17.15 9.29 -17.66
CA ALA A 264 -18.53 9.58 -17.26
C ALA A 264 -19.36 10.19 -18.41
N LYS A 265 -18.80 11.14 -19.16
CA LYS A 265 -19.46 11.77 -20.32
C LYS A 265 -19.86 10.75 -21.38
N HIS A 266 -18.99 9.77 -21.63
CA HIS A 266 -19.17 8.76 -22.66
C HIS A 266 -19.76 7.44 -22.15
N LYS A 267 -20.13 7.37 -20.86
CA LYS A 267 -20.67 6.17 -20.18
C LYS A 267 -19.75 4.94 -20.30
N ILE A 268 -18.44 5.16 -20.26
CA ILE A 268 -17.45 4.08 -20.33
C ILE A 268 -17.17 3.61 -18.90
N PRO A 269 -17.27 2.31 -18.59
CA PRO A 269 -16.97 1.80 -17.26
C PRO A 269 -15.49 1.88 -16.95
N ALA A 270 -15.18 2.22 -15.69
CA ALA A 270 -13.83 2.21 -15.14
C ALA A 270 -13.70 1.10 -14.08
N LEU A 271 -12.59 0.37 -14.06
CA LEU A 271 -12.39 -0.78 -13.17
C LEU A 271 -10.99 -0.83 -12.58
N LEU A 272 -10.87 -0.94 -11.26
CA LEU A 272 -9.58 -1.04 -10.56
C LEU A 272 -9.08 -2.50 -10.52
N GLU A 273 -7.78 -2.69 -10.76
CA GLU A 273 -7.07 -3.99 -10.64
C GLU A 273 -5.79 -3.85 -9.79
N THR A 274 -5.89 -3.12 -8.68
CA THR A 274 -4.73 -2.73 -7.88
C THR A 274 -4.34 -3.76 -6.82
N PRO A 275 -3.07 -3.80 -6.37
CA PRO A 275 -2.61 -4.76 -5.38
C PRO A 275 -3.28 -4.54 -4.02
N GLY A 276 -3.71 -5.61 -3.38
CA GLY A 276 -4.22 -5.56 -2.00
C GLY A 276 -5.74 -5.56 -1.88
N ASP A 277 -6.50 -6.03 -2.87
CA ASP A 277 -7.89 -6.43 -2.63
C ASP A 277 -8.33 -7.53 -3.60
N GLY A 278 -8.81 -8.63 -3.02
CA GLY A 278 -8.99 -9.94 -3.66
C GLY A 278 -8.51 -11.11 -2.78
N SER A 279 -7.80 -10.80 -1.69
CA SER A 279 -7.55 -11.75 -0.61
C SER A 279 -8.70 -11.70 0.41
N ILE A 280 -9.09 -12.85 0.96
CA ILE A 280 -10.10 -12.98 2.02
C ILE A 280 -9.56 -12.45 3.38
N ASN A 281 -8.35 -11.88 3.40
CA ASN A 281 -7.72 -11.42 4.62
C ASN A 281 -8.20 -10.00 4.96
N ASP A 282 -8.79 -9.85 6.14
CA ASP A 282 -9.38 -8.63 6.70
C ASP A 282 -8.44 -7.40 6.76
N SER A 283 -7.14 -7.53 6.45
CA SER A 283 -6.18 -6.41 6.48
C SER A 283 -6.26 -5.47 5.27
N ASP A 284 -6.89 -5.93 4.19
CA ASP A 284 -6.72 -5.38 2.85
C ASP A 284 -8.03 -4.78 2.27
N ALA A 285 -9.19 -5.17 2.84
CA ALA A 285 -10.57 -4.85 2.45
C ALA A 285 -10.97 -3.35 2.37
N GLY A 286 -10.02 -2.42 2.54
CA GLY A 286 -10.22 -0.98 2.50
C GLY A 286 -9.58 -0.28 1.30
N SER A 287 -8.85 -0.99 0.43
CA SER A 287 -8.11 -0.34 -0.67
C SER A 287 -9.03 0.10 -1.81
N TYR A 288 -9.94 -0.75 -2.28
CA TYR A 288 -10.87 -0.33 -3.34
C TYR A 288 -11.91 0.70 -2.85
N GLN A 289 -12.44 0.52 -1.65
CA GLN A 289 -13.41 1.47 -1.07
C GLN A 289 -12.82 2.87 -0.94
N SER A 290 -11.58 2.99 -0.45
CA SER A 290 -10.91 4.29 -0.34
C SER A 290 -10.65 4.94 -1.70
N GLN A 291 -10.28 4.14 -2.71
CA GLN A 291 -10.11 4.63 -4.09
C GLN A 291 -11.44 5.05 -4.74
N PHE A 292 -12.54 4.33 -4.49
CA PHE A 292 -13.87 4.74 -4.97
C PHE A 292 -14.30 6.06 -4.32
N ILE A 293 -14.17 6.19 -3.00
CA ILE A 293 -14.46 7.43 -2.27
C ILE A 293 -13.61 8.58 -2.81
N PHE A 294 -12.33 8.31 -3.11
CA PHE A 294 -11.44 9.30 -3.69
C PHE A 294 -11.94 9.78 -5.06
N ILE A 295 -12.26 8.87 -5.99
CA ILE A 295 -12.82 9.22 -7.31
C ILE A 295 -14.14 10.00 -7.16
N GLN A 296 -15.04 9.56 -6.28
CA GLN A 296 -16.30 10.26 -6.00
C GLN A 296 -16.09 11.68 -5.44
N SER A 297 -15.01 11.89 -4.69
CA SER A 297 -14.61 13.20 -4.19
C SER A 297 -14.00 14.09 -5.27
N LEU A 298 -13.23 13.48 -6.19
CA LEU A 298 -12.52 14.16 -7.27
C LEU A 298 -13.46 14.56 -8.41
N VAL A 299 -14.43 13.69 -8.75
CA VAL A 299 -15.40 13.88 -9.82
C VAL A 299 -16.83 13.67 -9.29
N PRO A 300 -17.54 14.74 -8.90
CA PRO A 300 -18.79 14.65 -8.13
C PRO A 300 -19.92 13.83 -8.77
N ILE A 301 -19.94 13.66 -10.10
CA ILE A 301 -20.97 12.85 -10.78
C ILE A 301 -20.95 11.38 -10.33
N TYR A 302 -19.80 10.86 -9.88
CA TYR A 302 -19.65 9.51 -9.34
C TYR A 302 -20.30 9.31 -7.97
N LYS A 303 -20.71 10.36 -7.26
CA LYS A 303 -21.49 10.25 -6.01
C LYS A 303 -22.89 9.65 -6.19
N LYS A 304 -23.33 9.47 -7.44
CA LYS A 304 -24.58 8.78 -7.78
C LYS A 304 -24.49 7.25 -7.64
N LEU A 305 -23.28 6.71 -7.52
CA LEU A 305 -23.05 5.29 -7.25
C LEU A 305 -23.61 4.88 -5.88
N PRO A 306 -23.78 3.57 -5.63
CA PRO A 306 -24.22 3.07 -4.33
C PRO A 306 -23.38 3.64 -3.18
N LYS A 307 -24.03 3.99 -2.07
CA LYS A 307 -23.31 4.40 -0.86
C LYS A 307 -22.67 3.16 -0.22
N PRO A 308 -21.40 3.24 0.22
CA PRO A 308 -20.78 2.12 0.89
C PRO A 308 -21.57 1.71 2.14
N SER A 309 -21.78 0.41 2.33
CA SER A 309 -22.62 -0.16 3.39
C SER A 309 -21.82 -1.11 4.28
N ILE A 310 -21.54 -0.65 5.51
CA ILE A 310 -20.89 -1.45 6.57
C ILE A 310 -21.72 -2.70 6.89
N TYR A 311 -23.04 -2.63 6.77
CA TYR A 311 -23.94 -3.75 7.05
C TYR A 311 -23.78 -4.90 6.03
N LEU A 312 -23.74 -4.59 4.74
CA LEU A 312 -23.51 -5.59 3.68
C LEU A 312 -22.10 -6.18 3.75
N HIS A 313 -21.10 -5.36 4.09
CA HIS A 313 -19.72 -5.80 4.29
C HIS A 313 -19.59 -6.78 5.48
N THR A 314 -20.27 -6.48 6.60
CA THR A 314 -20.25 -7.33 7.81
C THR A 314 -20.96 -8.67 7.58
N GLN A 315 -22.04 -8.71 6.78
CA GLN A 315 -22.71 -9.96 6.40
C GLN A 315 -21.84 -10.86 5.51
N TYR A 316 -21.01 -10.28 4.63
CA TYR A 316 -20.02 -11.02 3.84
C TYR A 316 -18.95 -11.67 4.72
N LEU A 317 -18.41 -10.94 5.70
CA LEU A 317 -17.37 -11.45 6.61
C LEU A 317 -17.88 -12.55 7.56
N ASN A 318 -19.13 -12.45 8.04
CA ASN A 318 -19.67 -13.39 9.02
C ASN A 318 -20.02 -14.78 8.45
N LYS A 319 -20.35 -14.93 7.16
CA LYS A 319 -20.69 -16.23 6.56
C LYS A 319 -19.48 -17.15 6.29
N ASN A 320 -18.25 -16.63 6.33
CA ASN A 320 -17.04 -17.37 5.93
C ASN A 320 -16.30 -18.12 7.06
N LYS A 321 -16.79 -18.07 8.31
CA LYS A 321 -16.10 -18.68 9.48
C LYS A 321 -16.30 -20.20 9.69
N TYR A 322 -17.18 -20.88 8.94
CA TYR A 322 -17.71 -22.19 9.36
C TYR A 322 -17.15 -23.48 8.71
N LYS A 323 -16.05 -23.47 7.93
CA LYS A 323 -15.65 -24.68 7.15
C LYS A 323 -14.19 -25.17 7.20
N SER A 324 -13.35 -24.79 8.16
CA SER A 324 -11.95 -25.26 8.16
C SER A 324 -11.38 -25.58 9.54
N THR A 325 -11.76 -26.71 10.11
CA THR A 325 -11.00 -27.34 11.19
C THR A 325 -11.05 -28.86 11.04
N HIS A 326 -9.94 -29.51 10.67
CA HIS A 326 -9.42 -30.74 11.30
C HIS A 326 -8.17 -31.30 10.60
N LYS A 327 -7.30 -31.90 11.44
CA LYS A 327 -6.10 -32.72 11.14
C LYS A 327 -4.78 -31.98 10.85
N HIS A 328 -3.93 -31.86 11.87
CA HIS A 328 -2.76 -32.74 12.05
C HIS A 328 -1.86 -32.22 13.18
N HIS A 329 -1.93 -32.89 14.34
CA HIS A 329 -0.91 -32.86 15.39
C HIS A 329 -0.04 -34.12 15.24
N SER A 330 1.29 -33.98 15.20
CA SER A 330 2.27 -34.78 15.94
C SER A 330 3.68 -34.62 15.34
N HIS A 331 4.70 -34.76 16.20
CA HIS A 331 6.15 -34.78 15.94
C HIS A 331 6.93 -33.47 16.21
N LEU A 332 7.00 -33.13 17.50
CA LEU A 332 8.06 -32.32 18.10
C LEU A 332 8.51 -33.00 19.40
N LYS A 333 9.50 -33.89 19.33
CA LYS A 333 10.31 -34.30 20.49
C LYS A 333 11.72 -34.59 20.00
N THR A 334 12.69 -34.23 20.83
CA THR A 334 14.15 -34.46 20.74
C THR A 334 14.94 -33.34 20.06
N LEU A 335 15.39 -32.35 20.87
CA LEU A 335 16.65 -31.58 20.70
C LEU A 335 16.76 -30.55 21.85
N ASN A 336 16.94 -31.03 23.07
CA ASN A 336 17.23 -30.20 24.25
C ASN A 336 18.22 -30.96 25.13
N LYS A 337 19.53 -30.80 24.90
CA LYS A 337 20.56 -31.16 25.91
C LYS A 337 21.98 -30.60 25.73
N THR A 338 22.22 -29.61 24.85
CA THR A 338 23.60 -29.15 24.58
C THR A 338 23.76 -27.63 24.56
N PHE A 339 23.15 -26.90 25.50
CA PHE A 339 23.23 -25.42 25.54
C PHE A 339 23.63 -24.79 26.89
N ASN A 340 23.99 -25.59 27.90
CA ASN A 340 24.32 -25.07 29.25
C ASN A 340 25.80 -25.23 29.62
N LYS A 341 26.73 -24.61 28.87
CA LYS A 341 28.13 -24.51 29.34
C LYS A 341 28.92 -23.25 28.95
N THR A 342 28.30 -22.22 28.38
CA THR A 342 29.03 -21.03 27.87
C THR A 342 28.59 -19.69 28.45
N SER A 343 27.78 -19.67 29.52
CA SER A 343 27.21 -18.43 30.09
C SER A 343 28.07 -17.76 31.19
N ASN A 344 29.21 -18.33 31.59
CA ASN A 344 29.96 -17.86 32.77
C ASN A 344 31.26 -17.07 32.49
N LYS A 345 31.44 -16.51 31.29
CA LYS A 345 32.67 -15.75 30.94
C LYS A 345 32.50 -14.29 30.52
N ILE A 346 31.29 -13.74 30.52
CA ILE A 346 31.02 -12.37 30.00
C ILE A 346 30.73 -11.35 31.13
N SER A 347 30.48 -11.78 32.36
CA SER A 347 30.02 -10.91 33.45
C SER A 347 31.07 -10.02 34.12
N ASN A 348 32.34 -10.01 33.69
CA ASN A 348 33.43 -9.31 34.39
C ASN A 348 34.07 -8.13 33.63
N LYS A 349 33.44 -7.56 32.59
CA LYS A 349 34.04 -6.45 31.83
C LYS A 349 33.19 -5.18 31.66
N MET A 350 32.23 -4.93 32.57
CA MET A 350 31.46 -3.68 32.59
C MET A 350 31.51 -3.01 33.97
N LYS A 351 32.67 -2.47 34.32
CA LYS A 351 32.82 -1.38 35.30
C LYS A 351 33.86 -0.39 34.75
N ASN A 352 33.54 0.90 34.84
CA ASN A 352 34.29 2.09 34.43
C ASN A 352 34.06 2.58 32.99
N GLN A 353 33.21 3.60 32.81
CA GLN A 353 33.65 4.95 32.43
C GLN A 353 32.47 5.93 32.36
N SER A 354 32.74 7.11 32.91
CA SER A 354 31.96 8.34 33.03
C SER A 354 31.69 9.02 31.68
N GLY A 355 30.78 10.00 31.70
CA GLY A 355 30.32 10.75 30.53
C GLY A 355 31.46 11.32 29.66
N GLY A 356 31.30 11.16 28.35
CA GLY A 356 32.18 11.69 27.33
C GLY A 356 31.53 11.61 25.95
N MET A 357 31.81 12.62 25.13
CA MET A 357 31.47 12.73 23.70
C MET A 357 31.54 11.38 22.98
N SER A 358 30.54 11.06 22.16
CA SER A 358 30.49 9.78 21.43
C SER A 358 31.74 9.54 20.57
N ILE A 359 32.43 8.45 20.89
CA ILE A 359 33.53 7.81 20.15
C ILE A 359 33.15 7.45 18.69
N TRP A 360 31.87 7.49 18.31
CA TRP A 360 31.41 7.19 16.94
C TRP A 360 31.53 8.37 15.96
N SER A 361 31.89 9.57 16.43
CA SER A 361 32.08 10.72 15.53
C SER A 361 33.37 10.68 14.70
N SER A 362 34.33 9.81 15.06
CA SER A 362 35.71 9.80 14.54
C SER A 362 36.03 8.67 13.55
N ARG A 363 35.06 7.83 13.15
CA ARG A 363 35.33 6.65 12.28
C ARG A 363 34.68 6.65 10.89
N GLU A 364 33.80 7.61 10.56
CA GLU A 364 33.30 7.72 9.18
C GLU A 364 34.17 8.66 8.36
N PRO A 365 34.76 8.19 7.23
CA PRO A 365 35.72 8.98 6.47
C PRO A 365 35.11 10.24 5.84
N ASN A 366 33.78 10.28 5.68
CA ASN A 366 33.04 11.34 4.97
C ASN A 366 32.05 12.13 5.86
N ASN A 367 32.14 11.97 7.19
CA ASN A 367 31.17 12.51 8.16
C ASN A 367 30.90 14.02 8.00
N LYS A 368 31.92 14.80 7.62
CA LYS A 368 31.78 16.25 7.42
C LYS A 368 30.84 16.58 6.24
N ILE A 369 30.99 15.87 5.12
CA ILE A 369 30.17 16.06 3.91
C ILE A 369 28.73 15.62 4.20
N ILE A 370 28.57 14.45 4.83
CA ILE A 370 27.26 13.88 5.18
C ILE A 370 26.46 14.83 6.07
N LYS A 371 27.09 15.41 7.10
CA LYS A 371 26.45 16.38 7.99
C LYS A 371 25.95 17.62 7.25
N ILE A 372 26.77 18.19 6.37
CA ILE A 372 26.42 19.40 5.61
C ILE A 372 25.25 19.11 4.64
N LEU A 373 25.25 17.95 3.98
CA LEU A 373 24.16 17.55 3.08
C LEU A 373 22.84 17.25 3.83
N ASN A 374 22.90 16.63 5.01
CA ASN A 374 21.71 16.43 5.85
C ASN A 374 21.15 17.76 6.37
N GLU A 375 22.03 18.68 6.78
CA GLU A 375 21.62 20.01 7.23
C GLU A 375 20.98 20.81 6.07
N LEU A 376 21.54 20.73 4.87
CA LEU A 376 20.95 21.33 3.66
C LEU A 376 19.62 20.68 3.31
N SER A 377 19.53 19.36 3.43
CA SER A 377 18.28 18.61 3.27
C SER A 377 17.20 19.11 4.24
N TYR A 378 17.57 19.37 5.50
CA TYR A 378 16.69 19.92 6.52
C TYR A 378 16.26 21.36 6.19
N GLN A 379 17.18 22.24 5.77
CA GLN A 379 16.85 23.62 5.39
C GLN A 379 15.88 23.69 4.19
N TYR A 380 16.02 22.79 3.22
CA TYR A 380 15.04 22.64 2.13
C TYR A 380 13.73 22.00 2.60
N GLN A 381 13.79 21.10 3.59
CA GLN A 381 12.59 20.48 4.16
C GLN A 381 11.70 21.52 4.86
N ILE A 382 12.28 22.37 5.71
CA ILE A 382 11.53 23.41 6.44
C ILE A 382 10.97 24.48 5.48
N ARG A 383 11.64 24.69 4.34
CA ARG A 383 11.17 25.55 3.23
C ARG A 383 10.21 24.84 2.27
N LYS A 384 9.81 23.60 2.58
CA LYS A 384 8.88 22.77 1.79
C LYS A 384 9.35 22.50 0.36
N GLU A 385 10.65 22.61 0.09
CA GLU A 385 11.33 22.20 -1.14
C GLU A 385 11.70 20.71 -1.08
N ILE A 386 10.66 19.87 -1.05
CA ILE A 386 10.74 18.44 -0.73
C ILE A 386 11.64 17.67 -1.71
N PHE A 387 11.69 18.07 -2.98
CA PHE A 387 12.54 17.43 -3.99
C PHE A 387 14.03 17.67 -3.71
N ARG A 388 14.42 18.90 -3.39
CA ARG A 388 15.81 19.24 -3.04
C ARG A 388 16.19 18.61 -1.70
N SER A 389 15.31 18.67 -0.71
CA SER A 389 15.48 17.98 0.57
C SER A 389 15.80 16.49 0.38
N ARG A 390 14.95 15.77 -0.38
CA ARG A 390 15.16 14.34 -0.63
C ARG A 390 16.40 14.06 -1.47
N ALA A 391 16.73 14.91 -2.44
CA ALA A 391 17.95 14.76 -3.24
C ALA A 391 19.21 14.79 -2.35
N PHE A 392 19.31 15.78 -1.45
CA PHE A 392 20.45 15.90 -0.54
C PHE A 392 20.46 14.86 0.57
N GLY A 393 19.30 14.48 1.12
CA GLY A 393 19.21 13.39 2.09
C GLY A 393 19.57 12.02 1.51
N ASN A 394 19.17 11.75 0.26
CA ASN A 394 19.57 10.53 -0.44
C ASN A 394 21.06 10.53 -0.79
N ALA A 395 21.61 11.67 -1.21
CA ALA A 395 23.05 11.80 -1.44
C ALA A 395 23.85 11.53 -0.16
N ALA A 396 23.46 12.16 0.96
CA ALA A 396 24.08 11.91 2.26
C ALA A 396 24.04 10.42 2.63
N LEU A 397 22.91 9.75 2.39
CA LEU A 397 22.76 8.31 2.63
C LEU A 397 23.70 7.47 1.75
N ILE A 398 23.80 7.75 0.45
CA ILE A 398 24.71 7.02 -0.44
C ILE A 398 26.17 7.16 0.02
N LEU A 399 26.54 8.35 0.49
CA LEU A 399 27.89 8.61 0.99
C LEU A 399 28.18 7.95 2.34
N THR A 400 27.17 7.53 3.11
CA THR A 400 27.37 6.69 4.31
C THR A 400 27.81 5.26 3.96
N GLU A 401 27.45 4.76 2.76
CA GLU A 401 27.87 3.45 2.26
C GLU A 401 29.23 3.52 1.51
N PHE A 402 29.75 4.73 1.28
CA PHE A 402 31.03 4.96 0.60
C PHE A 402 32.19 4.88 1.61
N ASN A 403 32.86 3.73 1.64
CA ASN A 403 33.85 3.37 2.65
C ASN A 403 35.22 4.04 2.48
N GLU A 404 35.46 4.73 1.37
CA GLU A 404 36.69 5.47 1.12
C GLU A 404 36.53 6.95 1.47
N LYS A 405 37.61 7.62 1.87
CA LYS A 405 37.60 9.06 2.04
C LYS A 405 37.47 9.74 0.68
N ILE A 406 36.43 10.54 0.53
CA ILE A 406 36.19 11.35 -0.66
C ILE A 406 37.21 12.49 -0.63
N ILE A 407 38.13 12.45 -1.58
CA ILE A 407 39.16 13.47 -1.84
C ILE A 407 38.96 14.16 -3.19
N SER A 408 38.20 13.54 -4.10
CA SER A 408 37.80 14.10 -5.39
C SER A 408 36.37 13.67 -5.73
N THR A 409 35.63 14.51 -6.46
CA THR A 409 34.30 14.16 -6.96
C THR A 409 34.32 13.06 -8.02
N ASP A 410 35.47 12.77 -8.65
CA ASP A 410 35.61 11.65 -9.58
C ASP A 410 35.31 10.29 -8.93
N GLN A 411 35.52 10.17 -7.61
CA GLN A 411 35.24 8.94 -6.86
C GLN A 411 33.74 8.64 -6.73
N ILE A 412 32.88 9.64 -6.93
CA ILE A 412 31.45 9.57 -6.61
C ILE A 412 30.52 9.97 -7.77
N LYS A 413 31.07 10.45 -8.90
CA LYS A 413 30.29 10.96 -10.05
C LYS A 413 29.42 9.90 -10.73
N ASP A 414 29.81 8.64 -10.66
CA ASP A 414 29.09 7.51 -11.26
C ASP A 414 28.16 6.81 -10.28
N LEU A 415 28.09 7.27 -9.02
CA LEU A 415 27.21 6.68 -8.02
C LEU A 415 25.73 6.99 -8.34
N PRO A 416 24.84 5.99 -8.24
CA PRO A 416 23.45 6.15 -8.60
C PRO A 416 22.79 7.23 -7.76
N ARG A 417 22.09 8.17 -8.41
CA ARG A 417 21.38 9.31 -7.79
C ARG A 417 22.28 10.46 -7.27
N ILE A 418 23.58 10.42 -7.52
CA ILE A 418 24.47 11.58 -7.34
C ILE A 418 24.60 12.29 -8.68
N GLY A 419 23.77 13.30 -8.91
CA GLY A 419 23.77 14.10 -10.14
C GLY A 419 24.74 15.29 -10.11
N ARG A 420 24.96 15.93 -11.26
CA ARG A 420 25.87 17.09 -11.44
C ARG A 420 25.71 18.17 -10.34
N GLY A 421 24.47 18.56 -10.02
CA GLY A 421 24.22 19.61 -9.02
C GLY A 421 24.51 19.21 -7.57
N ILE A 422 24.64 17.92 -7.26
CA ILE A 422 25.13 17.41 -5.97
C ILE A 422 26.65 17.33 -6.00
N ILE A 423 27.22 16.88 -7.11
CA ILE A 423 28.68 16.85 -7.35
C ILE A 423 29.30 18.24 -7.16
N GLU A 424 28.72 19.28 -7.75
CA GLU A 424 29.20 20.66 -7.60
C GLU A 424 29.24 21.11 -6.12
N LYS A 425 28.25 20.72 -5.32
CA LYS A 425 28.17 21.08 -3.90
C LYS A 425 29.14 20.27 -3.05
N ILE A 426 29.38 19.01 -3.40
CA ILE A 426 30.41 18.20 -2.73
C ILE A 426 31.80 18.73 -3.07
N ASP A 427 32.06 19.12 -4.32
CA ASP A 427 33.30 19.76 -4.74
C ASP A 427 33.56 21.07 -3.95
N GLU A 428 32.52 21.90 -3.78
CA GLU A 428 32.60 23.10 -2.94
C GLU A 428 32.95 22.76 -1.49
N ILE A 429 32.30 21.74 -0.90
CA ILE A 429 32.59 21.27 0.47
C ILE A 429 34.02 20.74 0.59
N LEU A 430 34.53 20.04 -0.43
CA LEU A 430 35.90 19.52 -0.44
C LEU A 430 36.94 20.65 -0.49
N LYS A 431 36.69 21.68 -1.31
CA LYS A 431 37.61 22.82 -1.49
C LYS A 431 37.60 23.81 -0.33
N THR A 432 36.41 24.12 0.20
CA THR A 432 36.22 25.21 1.18
C THR A 432 35.97 24.70 2.60
N GLY A 433 35.56 23.43 2.74
CA GLY A 433 35.10 22.88 4.00
C GLY A 433 33.72 23.39 4.44
N HIS A 434 33.01 24.13 3.59
CA HIS A 434 31.76 24.84 3.84
C HIS A 434 30.83 24.75 2.61
N LEU A 435 29.57 25.18 2.74
CA LEU A 435 28.62 25.27 1.62
C LEU A 435 27.82 26.58 1.69
N LYS A 436 28.06 27.52 0.75
CA LYS A 436 27.52 28.88 0.78
C LYS A 436 25.99 28.94 0.80
N ILE A 437 25.33 28.14 -0.04
CA ILE A 437 23.86 28.08 -0.11
C ILE A 437 23.23 27.65 1.23
N LEU A 438 23.95 26.86 2.05
CA LEU A 438 23.44 26.46 3.34
C LEU A 438 23.35 27.64 4.31
N ASP A 439 24.30 28.57 4.24
CA ASP A 439 24.30 29.77 5.07
C ASP A 439 23.25 30.78 4.61
N GLU A 440 23.09 30.95 3.30
CA GLU A 440 22.02 31.78 2.71
C GLU A 440 20.64 31.29 3.21
N LEU A 441 20.41 29.98 3.12
CA LEU A 441 19.19 29.35 3.65
C LEU A 441 19.11 29.35 5.18
N LYS A 442 20.15 29.65 5.94
CA LYS A 442 20.01 29.81 7.40
C LYS A 442 19.62 31.24 7.77
N ASN A 443 19.92 32.20 6.90
CA ASN A 443 19.73 33.63 7.16
C ASN A 443 18.44 34.22 6.56
N GLU A 444 17.78 33.53 5.61
CA GLU A 444 16.49 33.96 5.04
C GLU A 444 15.28 33.68 5.95
N HIS A 445 14.43 34.69 6.18
CA HIS A 445 13.10 34.53 6.80
C HIS A 445 12.11 33.88 5.83
N VAL A 446 11.32 32.90 6.30
CA VAL A 446 10.31 32.18 5.49
C VAL A 446 9.15 33.13 5.14
N PRO A 447 8.83 33.40 3.85
CA PRO A 447 7.71 34.27 3.47
C PRO A 447 6.35 33.71 3.88
N GLN A 448 5.41 34.58 4.29
CA GLN A 448 4.02 34.24 4.62
C GLN A 448 3.07 34.64 3.47
N ASP A 449 2.74 33.68 2.61
CA ASP A 449 1.70 33.76 1.58
C ASP A 449 0.38 33.08 2.04
N ASN A 450 -0.77 33.38 1.41
CA ASN A 450 -2.10 32.85 1.81
C ASN A 450 -2.21 31.31 1.82
N LYS A 451 -1.33 30.59 1.11
CA LYS A 451 -1.20 29.14 1.24
C LYS A 451 -0.63 28.73 2.60
N THR A 452 0.23 29.56 3.18
CA THR A 452 0.83 29.36 4.50
C THR A 452 -0.22 29.46 5.61
N SER A 453 -1.22 30.34 5.50
CA SER A 453 -2.32 30.41 6.49
C SER A 453 -3.28 29.22 6.41
N GLU A 454 -3.66 28.76 5.22
CA GLU A 454 -4.47 27.53 5.07
C GLU A 454 -3.71 26.30 5.57
N ILE A 455 -2.41 26.20 5.29
CA ILE A 455 -1.59 25.10 5.78
C ILE A 455 -1.46 25.15 7.31
N GLN A 456 -1.30 26.33 7.91
CA GLN A 456 -1.29 26.48 9.38
C GLN A 456 -2.61 26.00 10.00
N HIS A 457 -3.76 26.34 9.42
CA HIS A 457 -5.05 25.85 9.88
C HIS A 457 -5.21 24.33 9.72
N ILE A 458 -4.68 23.76 8.63
CA ILE A 458 -4.66 22.29 8.44
C ILE A 458 -3.77 21.64 9.49
N GLU A 459 -2.57 22.16 9.72
CA GLU A 459 -1.62 21.64 10.72
C GLU A 459 -2.23 21.73 12.13
N GLU A 460 -2.88 22.85 12.46
CA GLU A 460 -3.57 23.05 13.73
C GLU A 460 -4.69 22.01 13.92
N LEU A 461 -5.61 21.88 12.97
CA LEU A 461 -6.72 20.94 13.08
C LEU A 461 -6.28 19.47 13.03
N THR A 462 -5.24 19.13 12.26
CA THR A 462 -4.70 17.76 12.19
C THR A 462 -3.88 17.36 13.41
N SER A 463 -3.53 18.31 14.28
CA SER A 463 -2.94 18.01 15.58
C SER A 463 -3.94 17.41 16.56
N ILE A 464 -5.25 17.47 16.26
CA ILE A 464 -6.29 16.78 17.00
C ILE A 464 -6.35 15.30 16.59
N LEU A 465 -6.22 14.42 17.57
CA LEU A 465 -6.37 12.98 17.36
C LEU A 465 -7.72 12.66 16.68
N GLY A 466 -7.67 11.87 15.61
CA GLY A 466 -8.87 11.49 14.84
C GLY A 466 -9.26 12.48 13.73
N ILE A 467 -8.55 13.61 13.59
CA ILE A 467 -8.74 14.57 12.49
C ILE A 467 -7.58 14.46 11.50
N GLY A 468 -7.86 13.91 10.33
CA GLY A 468 -6.90 13.84 9.21
C GLY A 468 -6.93 15.08 8.31
N PRO A 469 -5.94 15.27 7.42
CA PRO A 469 -5.84 16.45 6.54
C PRO A 469 -7.09 16.72 5.69
N GLN A 470 -7.81 15.68 5.27
CA GLN A 470 -9.05 15.81 4.51
C GLN A 470 -10.19 16.39 5.35
N LEU A 471 -10.32 15.94 6.60
CA LEU A 471 -11.35 16.43 7.51
C LEU A 471 -11.02 17.85 7.97
N ALA A 472 -9.75 18.16 8.25
CA ALA A 472 -9.27 19.52 8.51
C ALA A 472 -9.61 20.49 7.36
N LYS A 473 -9.34 20.09 6.11
CA LYS A 473 -9.75 20.88 4.92
C LYS A 473 -11.26 21.08 4.84
N LYS A 474 -12.05 20.07 5.21
CA LYS A 474 -13.53 20.18 5.24
C LYS A 474 -13.98 21.18 6.31
N PHE A 475 -13.35 21.17 7.48
CA PHE A 475 -13.60 22.15 8.53
C PHE A 475 -13.27 23.56 8.06
N ILE A 476 -12.11 23.78 7.44
CA ILE A 476 -11.71 25.10 6.93
C ILE A 476 -12.70 25.63 5.89
N LYS A 477 -13.18 24.77 4.97
CA LYS A 477 -14.22 25.13 3.98
C LYS A 477 -15.55 25.55 4.62
N ASN A 478 -15.84 25.05 5.82
CA ASN A 478 -17.02 25.40 6.61
C ASN A 478 -16.71 26.49 7.66
N ASN A 479 -15.70 27.35 7.40
CA ASN A 479 -15.28 28.43 8.30
C ASN A 479 -14.83 27.98 9.71
N ILE A 480 -14.36 26.75 9.85
CA ILE A 480 -13.72 26.24 11.07
C ILE A 480 -12.22 26.18 10.80
N LYS A 481 -11.50 27.22 11.17
CA LYS A 481 -10.09 27.39 10.81
C LYS A 481 -9.17 27.05 11.98
N THR A 482 -9.66 27.19 13.20
CA THR A 482 -8.92 26.95 14.44
C THR A 482 -9.58 25.88 15.29
N ILE A 483 -8.85 25.37 16.28
CA ILE A 483 -9.40 24.46 17.28
C ILE A 483 -10.54 25.12 18.05
N LYS A 484 -10.42 26.41 18.37
CA LYS A 484 -11.47 27.18 19.05
C LYS A 484 -12.77 27.26 18.26
N ASP A 485 -12.67 27.42 16.95
CA ASP A 485 -13.84 27.40 16.07
C ASP A 485 -14.54 26.04 16.13
N LEU A 486 -13.76 24.96 16.14
CA LEU A 486 -14.28 23.60 16.19
C LEU A 486 -14.94 23.32 17.54
N GLU A 487 -14.31 23.69 18.66
CA GLU A 487 -14.87 23.58 20.00
C GLU A 487 -16.20 24.31 20.13
N LYS A 488 -16.25 25.55 19.61
CA LYS A 488 -17.48 26.35 19.60
C LYS A 488 -18.59 25.66 18.80
N LYS A 489 -18.31 25.25 17.56
CA LYS A 489 -19.29 24.61 16.69
C LYS A 489 -19.78 23.26 17.22
N VAL A 490 -18.94 22.51 17.93
CA VAL A 490 -19.35 21.28 18.62
C VAL A 490 -20.23 21.60 19.82
N LYS A 491 -19.87 22.62 20.62
CA LYS A 491 -20.67 23.06 21.78
C LYS A 491 -22.04 23.59 21.38
N ASP A 492 -22.12 24.31 20.27
CA ASP A 492 -23.35 24.87 19.72
C ASP A 492 -24.21 23.81 19.00
N GLY A 493 -23.76 22.55 18.93
CA GLY A 493 -24.48 21.45 18.30
C GLY A 493 -24.48 21.46 16.77
N GLU A 494 -23.74 22.37 16.15
CA GLU A 494 -23.65 22.51 14.69
C GLU A 494 -22.80 21.42 14.03
N ILE A 495 -21.88 20.81 14.78
CA ILE A 495 -20.99 19.74 14.30
C ILE A 495 -21.01 18.57 15.25
N THR A 496 -21.26 17.38 14.71
CA THR A 496 -21.09 16.12 15.43
C THR A 496 -19.76 15.47 15.04
N LEU A 497 -18.90 15.27 16.03
CA LEU A 497 -17.66 14.50 15.88
C LEU A 497 -17.88 13.04 16.31
N ASN A 498 -17.13 12.11 15.73
CA ASN A 498 -17.15 10.73 16.21
C ASN A 498 -16.46 10.61 17.58
N HIS A 499 -16.62 9.47 18.27
CA HIS A 499 -16.07 9.27 19.61
C HIS A 499 -14.56 9.54 19.71
N GLN A 500 -13.77 9.07 18.73
CA GLN A 500 -12.32 9.29 18.70
C GLN A 500 -11.97 10.78 18.53
N GLN A 501 -12.68 11.49 17.66
CA GLN A 501 -12.50 12.92 17.41
C GLN A 501 -12.93 13.76 18.62
N MET A 502 -14.02 13.39 19.30
CA MET A 502 -14.45 14.02 20.54
C MET A 502 -13.40 13.89 21.64
N ILE A 503 -12.84 12.69 21.82
CA ILE A 503 -11.75 12.48 22.79
C ILE A 503 -10.50 13.27 22.36
N GLY A 504 -10.16 13.23 21.07
CA GLY A 504 -9.02 13.96 20.54
C GLY A 504 -9.13 15.47 20.75
N LEU A 505 -10.32 16.04 20.58
CA LEU A 505 -10.59 17.45 20.83
C LEU A 505 -10.53 17.75 22.34
N LYS A 506 -11.23 16.95 23.15
CA LYS A 506 -11.29 17.09 24.61
C LYS A 506 -9.91 17.08 25.28
N TYR A 507 -9.00 16.24 24.80
CA TYR A 507 -7.67 16.07 25.39
C TYR A 507 -6.54 16.64 24.52
N HIS A 508 -6.84 17.44 23.50
CA HIS A 508 -5.85 17.96 22.55
C HIS A 508 -4.62 18.56 23.22
N THR A 509 -4.83 19.47 24.17
CA THR A 509 -3.76 20.15 24.91
C THR A 509 -2.84 19.18 25.66
N ASP A 510 -3.41 18.11 26.19
CA ASP A 510 -2.69 17.10 26.96
C ASP A 510 -1.91 16.14 26.06
N LEU A 511 -2.53 15.69 24.97
CA LEU A 511 -1.93 14.72 24.04
C LEU A 511 -0.78 15.32 23.20
N ASN A 512 -0.66 16.65 23.16
CA ASN A 512 0.47 17.33 22.53
C ASN A 512 1.66 17.56 23.48
N LYS A 513 1.51 17.29 24.79
CA LYS A 513 2.63 17.38 25.74
C LYS A 513 3.54 16.16 25.59
N LEU A 514 4.84 16.40 25.67
CA LEU A 514 5.82 15.31 25.73
C LEU A 514 5.75 14.62 27.09
N ILE A 515 5.76 13.29 27.07
CA ILE A 515 5.72 12.42 28.24
C ILE A 515 7.15 12.20 28.74
N PRO A 516 7.50 12.66 29.96
CA PRO A 516 8.81 12.38 30.54
C PRO A 516 9.09 10.88 30.59
N ARG A 517 10.35 10.51 30.39
CA ARG A 517 10.78 9.10 30.38
C ARG A 517 10.38 8.37 31.66
N GLU A 518 10.53 9.02 32.81
CA GLU A 518 10.18 8.45 34.11
C GLU A 518 8.68 8.16 34.22
N ASP A 519 7.84 9.06 33.72
CA ASP A 519 6.38 8.89 33.72
C ASP A 519 5.99 7.70 32.83
N ALA A 520 6.51 7.66 31.61
CA ALA A 520 6.29 6.53 30.70
C ALA A 520 6.71 5.20 31.36
N HIS A 521 7.87 5.19 32.03
CA HIS A 521 8.38 4.02 32.73
C HIS A 521 7.47 3.58 33.90
N LYS A 522 7.03 4.54 34.73
CA LYS A 522 6.14 4.29 35.87
C LYS A 522 4.81 3.71 35.41
N ILE A 523 4.22 4.25 34.35
CA ILE A 523 2.94 3.78 33.80
C ILE A 523 3.06 2.33 33.33
N VAL A 524 4.07 2.00 32.52
CA VAL A 524 4.27 0.63 32.05
C VAL A 524 4.63 -0.32 33.20
N LEU A 525 5.36 0.15 34.21
CA LEU A 525 5.64 -0.64 35.42
C LEU A 525 4.36 -0.93 36.20
N ASN A 526 3.45 0.04 36.33
CA ASN A 526 2.15 -0.13 37.00
C ASN A 526 1.26 -1.11 36.24
N ILE A 527 1.15 -0.97 34.92
CA ILE A 527 0.45 -1.93 34.04
C ILE A 527 1.03 -3.34 34.22
N LYS A 528 2.36 -3.47 34.15
CA LYS A 528 3.06 -4.75 34.31
C LYS A 528 2.81 -5.38 35.68
N LYS A 529 2.88 -4.60 36.76
CA LYS A 529 2.56 -5.06 38.12
C LYS A 529 1.12 -5.54 38.22
N MET A 530 0.16 -4.80 37.63
CA MET A 530 -1.25 -5.18 37.67
C MET A 530 -1.50 -6.49 36.91
N ILE A 531 -1.00 -6.60 35.68
CA ILE A 531 -1.14 -7.82 34.88
C ILE A 531 -0.52 -9.03 35.58
N LYS A 532 0.67 -8.86 36.17
CA LYS A 532 1.38 -9.96 36.83
C LYS A 532 0.77 -10.45 38.14
N ARG A 533 -0.15 -9.69 38.76
CA ARG A 533 -0.92 -10.16 39.93
C ARG A 533 -1.92 -11.26 39.55
N ASN A 534 -2.35 -11.31 38.29
CA ASN A 534 -3.16 -12.40 37.79
C ASN A 534 -2.26 -13.60 37.47
N LYS A 535 -2.47 -14.73 38.16
CA LYS A 535 -1.66 -15.96 37.98
C LYS A 535 -1.65 -16.44 36.52
N THR A 536 -2.74 -16.23 35.78
CA THR A 536 -2.86 -16.61 34.36
C THR A 536 -1.90 -15.81 33.47
N TRP A 537 -1.54 -14.60 33.87
CA TRP A 537 -0.75 -13.65 33.09
C TRP A 537 0.64 -13.37 33.69
N ALA A 538 1.01 -14.05 34.77
CA ALA A 538 2.28 -13.83 35.48
C ALA A 538 3.53 -13.98 34.58
N ASN A 539 3.42 -14.86 33.58
CA ASN A 539 4.49 -15.20 32.63
C ASN A 539 4.49 -14.35 31.36
N LEU A 540 3.59 -13.36 31.24
CA LEU A 540 3.63 -12.45 30.10
C LEU A 540 4.89 -11.59 30.14
N GLU A 541 5.54 -11.51 28.99
CA GLU A 541 6.62 -10.56 28.76
C GLU A 541 6.01 -9.26 28.27
N ILE A 542 6.29 -8.18 28.99
CA ILE A 542 5.75 -6.85 28.72
C ILE A 542 6.95 -5.90 28.69
N ILE A 543 7.16 -5.28 27.53
CA ILE A 543 8.31 -4.41 27.26
C ILE A 543 7.87 -3.10 26.62
N HIS A 544 8.66 -2.06 26.88
CA HIS A 544 8.53 -0.80 26.15
C HIS A 544 8.94 -0.96 24.69
N ALA A 545 8.26 -0.25 23.80
CA ALA A 545 8.67 -0.02 22.43
C ALA A 545 8.62 1.48 22.10
N GLY A 546 8.50 1.83 20.82
CA GLY A 546 8.44 3.22 20.42
C GLY A 546 9.78 3.93 20.57
N SER A 547 9.74 5.20 20.94
CA SER A 547 10.94 5.99 21.23
C SER A 547 11.58 5.69 22.58
N TYR A 548 10.90 4.98 23.47
CA TYR A 548 11.41 4.73 24.81
C TYR A 548 12.73 3.92 24.80
N PRO A 549 12.87 2.84 24.03
CA PRO A 549 14.13 2.09 23.96
C PRO A 549 15.33 2.87 23.41
N SER A 550 15.12 3.94 22.64
CA SER A 550 16.22 4.76 22.10
C SER A 550 16.87 5.71 23.13
N GLY A 551 16.43 5.68 24.40
CA GLY A 551 17.01 6.49 25.48
C GLY A 551 16.57 7.96 25.51
N LYS A 552 15.55 8.36 24.75
CA LYS A 552 15.04 9.75 24.79
C LYS A 552 14.55 10.11 26.21
N LYS A 553 14.78 11.37 26.59
CA LYS A 553 14.31 11.97 27.87
C LYS A 553 12.79 12.14 27.93
N ALA A 554 12.12 12.21 26.77
CA ALA A 554 10.66 12.26 26.67
C ALA A 554 10.17 11.61 25.35
N SER A 555 8.91 11.17 25.33
CA SER A 555 8.23 10.53 24.19
C SER A 555 6.88 11.21 23.90
N LYS A 556 6.33 11.05 22.69
CA LYS A 556 5.01 11.59 22.35
C LYS A 556 3.89 10.69 22.90
N ASP A 557 4.14 9.39 22.88
CA ASP A 557 3.24 8.31 23.22
C ASP A 557 3.98 7.21 23.99
N ILE A 558 3.23 6.27 24.57
CA ILE A 558 3.74 5.10 25.27
C ILE A 558 3.39 3.87 24.42
N ASP A 559 4.42 3.21 23.89
CA ASP A 559 4.25 1.96 23.16
C ASP A 559 4.65 0.75 24.02
N VAL A 560 3.83 -0.29 23.99
CA VAL A 560 4.06 -1.54 24.74
C VAL A 560 3.87 -2.75 23.83
N LEU A 561 4.83 -3.68 23.88
CA LEU A 561 4.68 -5.01 23.29
C LEU A 561 4.42 -6.03 24.40
N ILE A 562 3.48 -6.92 24.14
CA ILE A 562 3.14 -8.07 24.99
C ILE A 562 3.43 -9.34 24.22
N PHE A 563 4.12 -10.28 24.88
CA PHE A 563 4.35 -11.62 24.39
C PHE A 563 3.86 -12.64 25.41
N ASP A 564 3.11 -13.64 24.92
CA ASP A 564 2.64 -14.76 25.72
C ASP A 564 3.37 -16.04 25.28
N PRO A 565 4.01 -16.79 26.21
CA PRO A 565 4.60 -18.09 25.91
C PRO A 565 3.67 -19.10 25.23
N ARG A 566 2.36 -18.94 25.40
CA ARG A 566 1.29 -19.77 24.81
C ARG A 566 0.97 -19.37 23.37
N ILE A 567 1.27 -18.13 22.97
CA ILE A 567 1.00 -17.60 21.63
C ILE A 567 2.30 -17.63 20.82
N LYS A 568 2.55 -18.76 20.16
CA LYS A 568 3.81 -18.98 19.45
C LYS A 568 3.75 -18.47 18.01
N THR A 569 2.60 -18.68 17.37
CA THR A 569 2.38 -18.40 15.94
C THR A 569 1.29 -17.36 15.72
N ARG A 570 1.22 -16.77 14.53
CA ARG A 570 0.11 -15.89 14.14
C ARG A 570 -1.26 -16.57 14.25
N LYS A 571 -1.33 -17.86 13.97
CA LYS A 571 -2.57 -18.63 14.11
C LYS A 571 -3.05 -18.69 15.56
N ASP A 572 -2.13 -18.90 16.51
CA ASP A 572 -2.47 -18.86 17.94
C ASP A 572 -3.02 -17.47 18.31
N LEU A 573 -2.40 -16.42 17.76
CA LEU A 573 -2.80 -15.04 17.99
C LEU A 573 -4.20 -14.72 17.44
N GLU A 574 -4.55 -15.19 16.24
CA GLU A 574 -5.88 -14.99 15.63
C GLU A 574 -7.02 -15.58 16.47
N THR A 575 -6.75 -16.69 17.14
CA THR A 575 -7.71 -17.37 18.03
C THR A 575 -7.72 -16.83 19.46
N SER A 576 -6.78 -15.95 19.80
CA SER A 576 -6.63 -15.43 21.17
C SER A 576 -7.55 -14.24 21.46
N ASN A 577 -8.12 -14.23 22.67
CA ASN A 577 -8.82 -13.08 23.26
C ASN A 577 -8.02 -12.43 24.40
N LEU A 578 -6.75 -12.78 24.54
CA LEU A 578 -5.91 -12.36 25.65
C LEU A 578 -5.81 -10.84 25.80
N LEU A 579 -5.61 -10.11 24.70
CA LEU A 579 -5.47 -8.65 24.76
C LEU A 579 -6.78 -7.98 25.25
N PRO A 580 -7.96 -8.27 24.69
CA PRO A 580 -9.23 -7.80 25.26
C PRO A 580 -9.40 -8.12 26.76
N GLU A 581 -9.08 -9.34 27.20
CA GLU A 581 -9.19 -9.74 28.60
C GLU A 581 -8.28 -8.91 29.53
N ILE A 582 -7.03 -8.71 29.13
CA ILE A 582 -6.07 -7.86 29.85
C ILE A 582 -6.60 -6.43 29.91
N LEU A 583 -7.10 -5.89 28.80
CA LEU A 583 -7.54 -4.51 28.71
C LEU A 583 -8.78 -4.25 29.55
N ASN A 584 -9.76 -5.16 29.56
CA ASN A 584 -10.92 -5.08 30.45
C ASN A 584 -10.47 -5.01 31.91
N HIS A 585 -9.50 -5.84 32.31
CA HIS A 585 -8.96 -5.80 33.67
C HIS A 585 -8.25 -4.49 33.99
N LEU A 586 -7.49 -3.90 33.05
CA LEU A 586 -6.82 -2.62 33.27
C LEU A 586 -7.83 -1.46 33.36
N VAL A 587 -8.93 -1.51 32.60
CA VAL A 587 -10.04 -0.55 32.70
C VAL A 587 -10.73 -0.64 34.07
N GLU A 588 -11.06 -1.84 34.54
CA GLU A 588 -11.63 -2.07 35.88
C GLU A 588 -10.74 -1.50 36.99
N LYS A 589 -9.42 -1.59 36.81
CA LYS A 589 -8.42 -1.06 37.75
C LYS A 589 -8.11 0.42 37.54
N LYS A 590 -8.84 1.11 36.66
CA LYS A 590 -8.68 2.53 36.34
C LYS A 590 -7.27 2.90 35.89
N LEU A 591 -6.55 1.96 35.27
CA LEU A 591 -5.25 2.20 34.64
C LEU A 591 -5.39 2.64 33.18
N ILE A 592 -6.56 2.41 32.58
CA ILE A 592 -6.98 2.95 31.28
C ILE A 592 -8.13 3.93 31.53
N LEU A 593 -8.01 5.12 30.96
CA LEU A 593 -9.01 6.18 31.04
C LEU A 593 -10.03 6.08 29.89
N GLU A 594 -9.55 5.95 28.66
CA GLU A 594 -10.40 5.88 27.45
C GLU A 594 -9.89 4.80 26.50
N THR A 595 -10.81 4.12 25.81
CA THR A 595 -10.50 3.17 24.73
C THR A 595 -10.86 3.78 23.39
N LEU A 596 -9.86 4.09 22.58
CA LEU A 596 -10.07 4.70 21.25
C LEU A 596 -10.29 3.62 20.18
N SER A 597 -9.58 2.51 20.29
CA SER A 597 -9.74 1.34 19.41
C SER A 597 -9.21 0.10 20.11
N LEU A 598 -9.96 -0.99 20.06
CA LEU A 598 -9.55 -2.30 20.58
C LEU A 598 -9.83 -3.39 19.55
N GLY A 599 -8.78 -4.10 19.17
CA GLY A 599 -8.86 -5.35 18.40
C GLY A 599 -8.14 -6.48 19.14
N LYS A 600 -8.12 -7.67 18.54
CA LYS A 600 -7.48 -8.86 19.15
C LYS A 600 -5.99 -8.70 19.41
N THR A 601 -5.31 -7.91 18.59
CA THR A 601 -3.83 -7.78 18.60
C THR A 601 -3.34 -6.35 18.81
N LYS A 602 -4.26 -5.38 18.79
CA LYS A 602 -3.97 -3.94 18.95
C LYS A 602 -4.93 -3.30 19.94
N PHE A 603 -4.38 -2.47 20.81
CA PHE A 603 -5.13 -1.48 21.54
C PHE A 603 -4.51 -0.09 21.34
N LEU A 604 -5.38 0.92 21.25
CA LEU A 604 -5.07 2.34 21.30
C LEU A 604 -6.02 2.97 22.32
N GLY A 605 -5.47 3.67 23.30
CA GLY A 605 -6.26 4.35 24.32
C GLY A 605 -5.48 5.40 25.09
N LEU A 606 -6.11 5.91 26.14
CA LEU A 606 -5.55 6.93 27.02
C LEU A 606 -5.38 6.38 28.43
N VAL A 607 -4.34 6.81 29.13
CA VAL A 607 -4.13 6.56 30.56
C VAL A 607 -4.43 7.82 31.37
N PRO A 608 -4.91 7.68 32.61
CA PRO A 608 -5.23 8.84 33.44
C PRO A 608 -3.96 9.63 33.82
N PRO A 609 -4.12 10.90 34.24
CA PRO A 609 -3.05 11.67 34.85
C PRO A 609 -2.49 10.95 36.07
N GLU A 610 -1.17 11.02 36.27
CA GLU A 610 -0.54 10.56 37.52
C GLU A 610 -0.60 11.71 38.55
N PRO A 611 -0.54 11.46 39.87
CA PRO A 611 -0.62 12.51 40.89
C PRO A 611 0.37 13.68 40.70
N ASN A 612 1.52 13.42 40.07
CA ASN A 612 2.58 14.40 39.83
C ASN A 612 2.62 14.90 38.37
N SER A 613 1.71 14.42 37.50
CA SER A 613 1.71 14.65 36.06
C SER A 613 0.27 14.84 35.60
N ASN A 614 -0.20 16.09 35.65
CA ASN A 614 -1.60 16.52 35.52
C ASN A 614 -2.19 16.44 34.10
N PHE A 615 -1.71 15.53 33.24
CA PHE A 615 -2.21 15.41 31.87
C PHE A 615 -2.36 13.95 31.43
N VAL A 616 -3.36 13.71 30.58
CA VAL A 616 -3.63 12.38 30.00
C VAL A 616 -2.57 12.00 28.96
N LYS A 617 -2.33 10.70 28.79
CA LYS A 617 -1.24 10.22 27.92
C LYS A 617 -1.71 9.12 26.98
N HIS A 618 -1.15 9.10 25.77
CA HIS A 618 -1.41 8.05 24.79
C HIS A 618 -0.74 6.73 25.16
N LEU A 619 -1.47 5.63 24.98
CA LEU A 619 -0.97 4.28 25.16
C LEU A 619 -1.36 3.37 23.98
N ASP A 620 -0.35 2.79 23.37
CA ASP A 620 -0.46 1.78 22.31
C ASP A 620 0.04 0.43 22.85
N ILE A 621 -0.80 -0.61 22.73
CA ILE A 621 -0.41 -1.98 23.11
C ILE A 621 -0.54 -2.89 21.90
N ARG A 622 0.49 -3.71 21.69
CA ARG A 622 0.49 -4.78 20.68
C ARG A 622 0.74 -6.13 21.30
N LEU A 623 -0.13 -7.08 20.99
CA LEU A 623 0.09 -8.50 21.27
C LEU A 623 0.72 -9.17 20.06
N ILE A 624 1.90 -9.76 20.23
CA ILE A 624 2.73 -10.29 19.15
C ILE A 624 3.04 -11.77 19.44
N PRO A 625 3.00 -12.67 18.43
CA PRO A 625 3.35 -14.06 18.63
C PRO A 625 4.87 -14.21 18.77
N LEU A 626 5.34 -15.23 19.47
CA LEU A 626 6.77 -15.40 19.74
C LEU A 626 7.62 -15.52 18.47
N GLU A 627 7.11 -16.13 17.39
CA GLU A 627 7.83 -16.23 16.11
C GLU A 627 8.15 -14.86 15.49
N SER A 628 7.32 -13.85 15.77
CA SER A 628 7.47 -12.49 15.27
C SER A 628 8.17 -11.56 16.24
N LYS A 629 8.69 -12.07 17.38
CA LYS A 629 9.23 -11.23 18.45
C LYS A 629 10.34 -10.28 17.98
N VAL A 630 11.32 -10.81 17.26
CA VAL A 630 12.49 -10.03 16.81
C VAL A 630 12.11 -9.01 15.71
N PRO A 631 11.42 -9.38 14.61
CA PRO A 631 10.96 -8.42 13.62
C PRO A 631 10.01 -7.35 14.18
N ALA A 632 9.13 -7.72 15.11
CA ALA A 632 8.20 -6.78 15.73
C ALA A 632 8.94 -5.79 16.63
N TYR A 633 9.84 -6.28 17.48
CA TYR A 633 10.64 -5.41 18.35
C TYR A 633 11.49 -4.46 17.51
N PHE A 634 12.13 -4.95 16.45
CA PHE A 634 12.88 -4.12 15.51
C PHE A 634 11.99 -3.03 14.88
N TYR A 635 10.81 -3.40 14.38
CA TYR A 635 9.87 -2.47 13.76
C TYR A 635 9.39 -1.41 14.74
N TYR A 636 8.90 -1.80 15.92
CA TYR A 636 8.30 -0.85 16.85
C TYR A 636 9.34 0.03 17.57
N THR A 637 10.63 -0.30 17.53
CA THR A 637 11.69 0.51 18.19
C THR A 637 12.49 1.41 17.24
N SER A 638 12.63 1.03 15.97
CA SER A 638 13.54 1.72 15.05
C SER A 638 13.02 3.05 14.48
N GLY A 639 11.71 3.29 14.55
CA GLY A 639 11.08 4.56 14.13
C GLY A 639 10.68 4.59 12.64
N GLY A 640 9.68 5.39 12.32
CA GLY A 640 8.99 5.34 11.01
C GLY A 640 9.91 5.56 9.79
N LYS A 641 10.75 6.60 9.80
CA LYS A 641 11.64 6.88 8.66
C LYS A 641 12.70 5.79 8.47
N PHE A 642 13.31 5.33 9.56
CA PHE A 642 14.28 4.24 9.50
C PHE A 642 13.64 2.93 9.02
N ASN A 643 12.43 2.61 9.49
CA ASN A 643 11.67 1.45 9.02
C ASN A 643 11.39 1.51 7.51
N GLN A 644 11.06 2.70 6.97
CA GLN A 644 10.88 2.87 5.53
C GLN A 644 12.19 2.60 4.78
N MET A 645 13.30 3.20 5.26
CA MET A 645 14.63 3.01 4.67
C MET A 645 15.04 1.54 4.67
N ILE A 646 15.03 0.88 5.84
CA ILE A 646 15.51 -0.50 5.96
C ILE A 646 14.63 -1.50 5.20
N ARG A 647 13.33 -1.22 5.03
CA ARG A 647 12.44 -2.04 4.19
C ARG A 647 12.75 -1.88 2.70
N GLN A 648 13.11 -0.68 2.25
CA GLN A 648 13.58 -0.47 0.88
C GLN A 648 14.90 -1.20 0.63
N VAL A 649 15.79 -1.16 1.61
CA VAL A 649 17.07 -1.87 1.60
C VAL A 649 16.86 -3.39 1.59
N ALA A 650 15.94 -3.92 2.39
CA ALA A 650 15.57 -5.33 2.34
C ALA A 650 15.08 -5.72 0.94
N LYS A 651 14.20 -4.88 0.37
CA LYS A 651 13.62 -5.10 -0.95
C LYS A 651 14.67 -5.07 -2.08
N SER A 652 15.65 -4.17 -2.02
CA SER A 652 16.73 -4.14 -3.03
C SER A 652 17.62 -5.38 -2.96
N ARG A 653 17.61 -6.10 -1.84
CA ARG A 653 18.41 -7.31 -1.60
C ARG A 653 17.59 -8.60 -1.70
N GLY A 654 16.38 -8.54 -2.26
CA GLY A 654 15.54 -9.71 -2.49
C GLY A 654 14.80 -10.20 -1.25
N TYR A 655 14.69 -9.38 -0.21
CA TYR A 655 13.98 -9.70 1.03
C TYR A 655 12.76 -8.80 1.25
N LYS A 656 11.80 -9.26 2.04
CA LYS A 656 10.72 -8.45 2.58
C LYS A 656 10.77 -8.50 4.10
N LEU A 657 11.00 -7.33 4.71
CA LEU A 657 11.01 -7.15 6.16
C LEU A 657 9.70 -6.50 6.61
N SER A 658 8.98 -7.17 7.51
CA SER A 658 7.76 -6.67 8.14
C SER A 658 7.92 -6.67 9.67
N GLU A 659 6.91 -6.20 10.39
CA GLU A 659 6.82 -6.37 11.85
C GLU A 659 6.60 -7.83 12.25
N TRP A 660 6.30 -8.71 11.31
CA TRP A 660 6.00 -10.10 11.60
C TRP A 660 7.14 -11.05 11.26
N ASP A 661 7.88 -10.77 10.19
CA ASP A 661 8.88 -11.66 9.61
C ASP A 661 9.88 -10.94 8.71
N LEU A 662 10.98 -11.62 8.45
CA LEU A 662 11.88 -11.39 7.33
C LEU A 662 11.69 -12.56 6.36
N THR A 663 11.35 -12.28 5.10
CA THR A 663 11.10 -13.31 4.08
C THR A 663 12.02 -13.13 2.89
N ASP A 664 12.42 -14.24 2.24
CA ASP A 664 13.13 -14.22 0.96
C ASP A 664 12.18 -13.94 -0.22
N SER A 665 12.73 -13.88 -1.43
CA SER A 665 11.98 -13.65 -2.67
C SER A 665 10.95 -14.73 -3.00
N ASN A 666 11.10 -15.92 -2.41
CA ASN A 666 10.19 -17.06 -2.59
C ASN A 666 9.10 -17.10 -1.50
N GLY A 667 9.12 -16.15 -0.56
CA GLY A 667 8.19 -16.07 0.56
C GLY A 667 8.55 -16.95 1.76
N ASN A 668 9.73 -17.58 1.76
CA ASN A 668 10.18 -18.36 2.91
C ASN A 668 10.60 -17.45 4.05
N VAL A 669 10.12 -17.74 5.26
CA VAL A 669 10.51 -17.02 6.48
C VAL A 669 11.95 -17.35 6.82
N ILE A 670 12.77 -16.31 6.96
CA ILE A 670 14.15 -16.41 7.39
C ILE A 670 14.17 -16.19 8.91
N PRO A 671 14.53 -17.22 9.69
CA PRO A 671 14.57 -17.09 11.14
C PRO A 671 15.65 -16.09 11.54
N VAL A 672 15.30 -15.16 12.42
CA VAL A 672 16.22 -14.17 13.00
C VAL A 672 16.17 -14.26 14.51
N LYS A 673 17.32 -14.49 15.15
CA LYS A 673 17.45 -14.68 16.60
C LYS A 673 17.58 -13.35 17.34
N ASN A 674 18.10 -12.33 16.67
CA ASN A 674 18.29 -10.99 17.21
C ASN A 674 18.28 -9.96 16.08
N GLU A 675 18.30 -8.68 16.44
CA GLU A 675 18.26 -7.59 15.46
C GLU A 675 19.52 -7.54 14.59
N GLU A 676 20.70 -7.91 15.11
CA GLU A 676 21.96 -7.92 14.35
C GLU A 676 21.91 -8.88 13.15
N GLU A 677 21.23 -10.02 13.30
CA GLU A 677 21.04 -10.96 12.20
C GLU A 677 20.23 -10.34 11.05
N ILE A 678 19.28 -9.44 11.32
CA ILE A 678 18.56 -8.70 10.27
C ILE A 678 19.57 -7.89 9.45
N PHE A 679 20.44 -7.10 10.10
CA PHE A 679 21.46 -6.31 9.39
C PHE A 679 22.46 -7.19 8.62
N LYS A 680 22.87 -8.32 9.21
CA LYS A 680 23.78 -9.28 8.57
C LYS A 680 23.17 -9.92 7.33
N ILE A 681 21.92 -10.39 7.39
CA ILE A 681 21.19 -10.94 6.23
C ILE A 681 21.06 -9.87 5.16
N LEU A 682 20.74 -8.65 5.58
CA LEU A 682 20.67 -7.52 4.69
C LEU A 682 22.05 -7.02 4.25
N LYS A 683 23.19 -7.55 4.70
CA LYS A 683 24.53 -7.09 4.30
C LYS A 683 24.75 -5.57 4.49
N ILE A 684 24.32 -5.03 5.63
CA ILE A 684 24.64 -3.66 6.07
C ILE A 684 25.24 -3.67 7.46
N SER A 685 26.01 -2.63 7.77
CA SER A 685 26.52 -2.38 9.11
C SER A 685 25.39 -2.31 10.13
N PHE A 686 25.61 -2.90 11.30
CA PHE A 686 24.64 -2.83 12.39
C PHE A 686 24.49 -1.39 12.88
N ILE A 687 23.24 -0.92 12.96
CA ILE A 687 22.92 0.42 13.43
C ILE A 687 22.32 0.31 14.83
N PRO A 688 22.97 0.87 15.87
CA PRO A 688 22.43 0.87 17.22
C PRO A 688 21.08 1.58 17.30
N MET A 689 20.18 1.06 18.13
CA MET A 689 18.82 1.58 18.28
C MET A 689 18.76 3.08 18.64
N ALA A 690 19.71 3.57 19.43
CA ALA A 690 19.83 4.98 19.79
C ALA A 690 20.07 5.89 18.58
N ASP A 691 20.64 5.34 17.49
CA ASP A 691 21.05 6.10 16.31
C ASP A 691 20.07 5.92 15.14
N ARG A 692 19.27 4.84 15.11
CA ARG A 692 18.23 4.64 14.08
C ARG A 692 17.27 5.81 13.95
N ARG A 693 16.98 6.50 15.06
CA ARG A 693 16.10 7.68 15.10
C ARG A 693 16.82 9.01 14.86
N LYS A 694 18.14 8.99 14.68
CA LYS A 694 19.02 10.14 14.38
C LYS A 694 19.53 10.16 12.93
N ILE A 695 19.28 9.11 12.14
CA ILE A 695 19.70 9.01 10.73
C ILE A 695 18.80 9.88 9.83
N ILE A 696 18.59 11.13 10.23
CA ILE A 696 17.82 12.15 9.51
C ILE A 696 18.57 13.46 9.67
#